data_AF-A0A9J7Y135-F1
#
_entry.id   AF-A0A9J7Y135-F1
#
_cell.length_a   1.000
_cell.length_b   1.000
_cell.length_c   1.000
_cell.angle_alpha   90.00
_cell.angle_beta   90.00
_cell.angle_gamma   90.00
#
_symmetry.space_group_name_H-M   'P 1'
#
loop_
_entity.id
_entity.type
_entity.pdbx_description
1 polymer ?
#
loop_
_entity_poly.entity_id
_entity_poly.type
_entity_poly.pdbx_seq_one_letter_code
_entity_poly.pdbx_strand_id
1 'polypeptide(L)'
;MASYSKLSDLFPIQSQLDYALENDTTQEEKENLVHQYLHKIDEKDDLIIPDFEEGLEWLNTDGPLSLRKELSGKVVVLDFFTYCCINCVHLLPDLHQLEQSYTIEDGLVVIGVHSAKFPNEKVLQNVRSAVLRYDITHPVVNDSDARLWQELEVSCWPTLVVLGPRGNLLFSLVGEGHREQLFLFIAAALKHYREQGLLKNHDVGIKLYRDSLPPSILSFPGKIAMDPSSKQLAIADTGHNRVLVVSHTGQLLHTIGGPSSGRRDGNLSEAQFSSPQGVFIKGDTVYVADTENHLVRKINLSEGKVSTLAGIGVQGTDKEGGAPGPQQPISSPWDVALGNAGTFSGDILWIAMAGTHQIWALFLEDGKLPKGSDSKKGTCVRFAGSGNEENRNNAYPYKAGLAQPSGLALAPTEPWECLFIADSESSTIRSLSLKDGAVKHVVGGERDPLNLFAFGDVDGKGIDAKLQHPLGVSWDEGSSLLYVADSYNHKIKVVDPKTKQSRVLAGTGKAGNGLGPSFLESSFNEPGGLCLGEGGKLLYVADTNNNCIKVLDLETKTISLFPIAVQQEVDAVFTTSTSSTPEVRKLPKLPKSAPVLTMPSITVSSGQSVTLFLKLALPTGTKLTEEAPSFWSLSAEGNEWLLEGRAVTGSISDLSEPISIVSSIPAAPASPDPTLTLDAWVYCCLSEGGACMMKAVSFKQPLLIGSTSQEGSVAVTLEHAF
;
A
#
# COMPACT_ATOMS: atom_id res chain seq x y z
N MET A 1 43.49 -10.06 -0.81
CA MET A 1 42.18 -9.46 -1.14
C MET A 1 42.39 -7.97 -1.10
N ALA A 2 42.03 -7.23 -2.15
CA ALA A 2 42.04 -5.78 -2.07
C ALA A 2 41.04 -5.37 -0.98
N SER A 3 41.44 -4.49 -0.06
CA SER A 3 40.52 -3.94 0.94
C SER A 3 39.63 -2.93 0.21
N TYR A 4 38.32 -3.17 0.17
CA TYR A 4 37.37 -2.16 -0.30
C TYR A 4 37.23 -1.05 0.74
N SER A 5 36.84 0.13 0.29
CA SER A 5 36.58 1.28 1.16
C SER A 5 35.23 1.21 1.84
N LYS A 6 35.18 1.84 3.01
CA LYS A 6 34.01 1.97 3.87
C LYS A 6 33.61 3.43 3.99
N LEU A 7 32.40 3.70 4.48
CA LEU A 7 31.97 5.08 4.72
C LEU A 7 32.83 5.79 5.78
N SER A 8 33.43 5.03 6.70
CA SER A 8 34.37 5.54 7.70
C SER A 8 35.66 6.12 7.09
N ASP A 9 36.08 5.67 5.91
CA ASP A 9 37.24 6.21 5.19
C ASP A 9 36.97 7.61 4.60
N LEU A 10 35.69 7.90 4.30
CA LEU A 10 35.22 9.16 3.74
C LEU A 10 35.06 10.25 4.81
N PHE A 11 34.61 9.84 6.00
CA PHE A 11 34.15 10.74 7.07
C PHE A 11 35.14 11.87 7.44
N PRO A 12 36.46 11.63 7.62
CA PRO A 12 37.39 12.71 7.98
C PRO A 12 37.57 13.78 6.90
N ILE A 13 37.26 13.44 5.64
CA ILE A 13 37.42 14.32 4.49
C ILE A 13 36.11 15.08 4.24
N GLN A 14 34.97 14.37 4.23
CA GLN A 14 33.67 14.98 3.98
C GLN A 14 33.26 15.91 5.14
N SER A 15 33.53 15.55 6.40
CA SER A 15 33.21 16.42 7.55
C SER A 15 33.88 17.80 7.49
N GLN A 16 35.04 17.92 6.84
CA GLN A 16 35.70 19.21 6.60
C GLN A 16 34.96 20.04 5.56
N LEU A 17 34.43 19.38 4.51
CA LEU A 17 33.57 20.03 3.52
C LEU A 17 32.26 20.47 4.18
N ASP A 18 31.60 19.59 4.93
CA ASP A 18 30.33 19.88 5.60
C ASP A 18 30.47 21.09 6.53
N TYR A 19 31.51 21.11 7.37
CA TYR A 19 31.81 22.27 8.22
C TYR A 19 32.06 23.56 7.42
N ALA A 20 32.68 23.47 6.25
CA ALA A 20 32.89 24.63 5.38
C ALA A 20 31.58 25.13 4.76
N LEU A 21 30.66 24.24 4.41
CA LEU A 21 29.35 24.53 3.81
C LEU A 21 28.34 25.10 4.82
N GLU A 22 28.50 24.79 6.11
CA GLU A 22 27.68 25.35 7.20
C GLU A 22 27.97 26.83 7.49
N ASN A 23 29.16 27.32 7.15
CA ASN A 23 29.46 28.75 7.27
C ASN A 23 28.66 29.54 6.22
N ASP A 24 28.16 30.73 6.56
CA ASP A 24 27.40 31.64 5.69
C ASP A 24 28.16 31.96 4.39
N THR A 25 28.04 31.04 3.43
CA THR A 25 28.73 31.02 2.15
C THR A 25 27.69 31.21 1.06
N THR A 26 28.04 32.02 0.06
CA THR A 26 27.22 32.19 -1.13
C THR A 26 27.11 30.86 -1.90
N GLN A 27 26.09 30.71 -2.73
CA GLN A 27 25.90 29.51 -3.55
C GLN A 27 27.14 29.20 -4.42
N GLU A 28 27.78 30.23 -4.97
CA GLU A 28 29.01 30.11 -5.77
C GLU A 28 30.20 29.60 -4.94
N GLU A 29 30.34 30.06 -3.69
CA GLU A 29 31.38 29.56 -2.77
C GLU A 29 31.13 28.10 -2.41
N LYS A 30 29.88 27.70 -2.15
CA LYS A 30 29.51 26.30 -1.90
C LYS A 30 29.90 25.40 -3.07
N GLU A 31 29.55 25.80 -4.30
CA GLU A 31 29.93 25.07 -5.51
C GLU A 31 31.44 24.95 -5.68
N ASN A 32 32.20 26.02 -5.39
CA ASN A 32 33.66 26.01 -5.45
C ASN A 32 34.27 25.08 -4.40
N LEU A 33 33.74 25.06 -3.16
CA LEU A 33 34.19 24.16 -2.10
C LEU A 33 33.97 22.69 -2.48
N VAL A 34 32.78 22.35 -2.99
CA VAL A 34 32.47 20.99 -3.45
C VAL A 34 33.35 20.59 -4.64
N HIS A 35 33.62 21.51 -5.57
CA HIS A 35 34.52 21.24 -6.69
C HIS A 35 35.97 20.96 -6.24
N GLN A 36 36.49 21.74 -5.28
CA GLN A 36 37.82 21.50 -4.70
C GLN A 36 37.88 20.15 -3.97
N TYR A 37 36.82 19.81 -3.24
CA TYR A 37 36.69 18.50 -2.60
C TYR A 37 36.72 17.37 -3.63
N LEU A 38 35.95 17.49 -4.72
CA LEU A 38 35.90 16.48 -5.79
C LEU A 38 37.26 16.27 -6.44
N HIS A 39 38.00 17.34 -6.73
CA HIS A 39 39.36 17.22 -7.28
C HIS A 39 40.30 16.47 -6.32
N LYS A 40 40.17 16.70 -5.01
CA LYS A 40 41.00 16.03 -4.00
C LYS A 40 40.62 14.55 -3.84
N ILE A 41 39.33 14.22 -3.96
CA ILE A 41 38.86 12.84 -3.75
C ILE A 41 39.03 11.97 -4.99
N ASP A 42 38.93 12.54 -6.19
CA ASP A 42 39.09 11.81 -7.45
C ASP A 42 40.55 11.37 -7.70
N GLU A 43 41.53 12.06 -7.10
CA GLU A 43 42.95 11.67 -7.09
C GLU A 43 43.23 10.38 -6.28
N LYS A 44 42.26 9.92 -5.48
CA LYS A 44 42.40 8.73 -4.64
C LYS A 44 41.90 7.48 -5.36
N ASP A 45 42.82 6.58 -5.71
CA ASP A 45 42.50 5.29 -6.34
C ASP A 45 41.97 4.23 -5.37
N ASP A 46 42.01 4.47 -4.05
CA ASP A 46 41.66 3.50 -3.02
C ASP A 46 40.19 3.51 -2.61
N LEU A 47 39.43 4.57 -2.94
CA LEU A 47 38.04 4.76 -2.51
C LEU A 47 37.02 3.96 -3.35
N ILE A 48 37.29 2.69 -3.60
CA ILE A 48 36.42 1.81 -4.40
C ILE A 48 35.58 0.94 -3.48
N ILE A 49 34.28 0.85 -3.78
CA ILE A 49 33.35 -0.01 -3.04
C ILE A 49 33.18 -1.38 -3.72
N PRO A 50 32.68 -2.41 -3.00
CA PRO A 50 32.29 -3.68 -3.61
C PRO A 50 31.15 -3.49 -4.63
N ASP A 51 31.06 -4.42 -5.58
CA ASP A 51 29.93 -4.47 -6.52
C ASP A 51 28.73 -5.17 -5.86
N PHE A 52 27.55 -5.11 -6.48
CA PHE A 52 26.39 -5.85 -6.00
C PHE A 52 26.65 -7.37 -6.02
N GLU A 53 26.15 -8.09 -5.01
CA GLU A 53 26.29 -9.55 -4.97
C GLU A 53 25.61 -10.20 -6.19
N GLU A 54 26.27 -11.21 -6.77
CA GLU A 54 25.68 -11.98 -7.87
C GLU A 54 24.45 -12.77 -7.40
N GLY A 55 23.39 -12.76 -8.23
CA GLY A 55 22.16 -13.52 -7.95
C GLY A 55 21.12 -12.79 -7.10
N LEU A 56 21.38 -11.54 -6.68
CA LEU A 56 20.35 -10.71 -6.08
C LEU A 56 19.20 -10.44 -7.07
N GLU A 57 18.00 -10.32 -6.52
CA GLU A 57 16.79 -10.03 -7.29
C GLU A 57 16.65 -8.52 -7.51
N TRP A 58 16.25 -8.14 -8.73
CA TRP A 58 16.11 -6.73 -9.14
C TRP A 58 14.69 -6.40 -9.58
N LEU A 59 14.29 -5.15 -9.37
CA LEU A 59 13.05 -4.53 -9.81
C LEU A 59 13.37 -3.28 -10.63
N ASN A 60 12.42 -2.90 -11.49
CA ASN A 60 12.53 -1.73 -12.38
C ASN A 60 13.71 -1.77 -13.37
N THR A 61 14.21 -2.96 -13.71
CA THR A 61 15.28 -3.15 -14.70
C THR A 61 15.09 -4.46 -15.46
N ASP A 62 15.66 -4.55 -16.66
CA ASP A 62 15.67 -5.76 -17.50
C ASP A 62 16.53 -6.90 -16.93
N GLY A 63 17.48 -6.59 -16.04
CA GLY A 63 18.35 -7.58 -15.42
C GLY A 63 19.24 -6.98 -14.33
N PRO A 64 20.11 -7.79 -13.70
CA PRO A 64 21.01 -7.30 -12.66
C PRO A 64 21.97 -6.21 -13.18
N LEU A 65 22.18 -5.16 -12.38
CA LEU A 65 23.12 -4.08 -12.69
C LEU A 65 24.43 -4.28 -11.94
N SER A 66 25.55 -3.88 -12.53
CA SER A 66 26.88 -3.83 -11.91
C SER A 66 27.50 -2.43 -12.00
N LEU A 67 28.15 -2.02 -10.91
CA LEU A 67 28.91 -0.76 -10.83
C LEU A 67 30.04 -0.70 -11.86
N ARG A 68 30.58 -1.86 -12.24
CA ARG A 68 31.75 -2.00 -13.13
C ARG A 68 31.36 -2.23 -14.59
N LYS A 69 30.09 -2.54 -14.87
CA LYS A 69 29.58 -2.83 -16.22
C LYS A 69 28.51 -1.82 -16.61
N GLU A 70 27.24 -2.11 -16.32
CA GLU A 70 26.09 -1.34 -16.79
C GLU A 70 26.12 0.11 -16.26
N LEU A 71 26.65 0.33 -15.06
CA LEU A 71 26.73 1.66 -14.44
C LEU A 71 28.08 2.36 -14.67
N SER A 72 29.02 1.72 -15.39
CA SER A 72 30.32 2.31 -15.67
C SER A 72 30.19 3.57 -16.53
N GLY A 73 30.68 4.70 -16.02
CA GLY A 73 30.52 6.01 -16.67
C GLY A 73 29.30 6.80 -16.19
N LYS A 74 28.68 6.41 -15.08
CA LYS A 74 27.55 7.14 -14.45
C LYS A 74 27.96 7.65 -13.06
N VAL A 75 27.43 8.81 -12.67
CA VAL A 75 27.29 9.13 -11.25
C VAL A 75 26.14 8.29 -10.72
N VAL A 76 26.35 7.56 -9.62
CA VAL A 76 25.35 6.66 -9.05
C VAL A 76 25.00 7.12 -7.64
N VAL A 77 23.71 7.19 -7.33
CA VAL A 77 23.20 7.39 -5.96
C VAL A 77 22.64 6.07 -5.48
N LEU A 78 23.29 5.47 -4.48
CA LEU A 78 22.73 4.33 -3.76
C LEU A 78 21.87 4.86 -2.62
N ASP A 79 20.60 4.46 -2.59
CA ASP A 79 19.68 4.73 -1.49
C ASP A 79 19.52 3.47 -0.63
N PHE A 80 20.19 3.42 0.52
CA PHE A 80 20.02 2.33 1.49
C PHE A 80 18.74 2.55 2.28
N PHE A 81 17.66 1.91 1.85
CA PHE A 81 16.32 2.13 2.37
C PHE A 81 15.60 0.82 2.74
N THR A 82 14.52 0.95 3.50
CA THR A 82 13.55 -0.12 3.77
C THR A 82 12.16 0.50 3.77
N TYR A 83 11.16 -0.17 3.21
CA TYR A 83 9.87 0.50 2.91
C TYR A 83 8.97 0.69 4.12
N CYS A 84 9.25 0.03 5.25
CA CYS A 84 8.50 0.26 6.50
C CYS A 84 8.82 1.61 7.14
N CYS A 85 10.02 2.15 6.90
CA CYS A 85 10.55 3.30 7.63
C CYS A 85 10.04 4.62 7.06
N ILE A 86 9.36 5.40 7.89
CA ILE A 86 8.81 6.70 7.44
C ILE A 86 9.90 7.68 6.99
N ASN A 87 11.09 7.65 7.60
CA ASN A 87 12.21 8.49 7.18
C ASN A 87 12.68 8.16 5.75
N CYS A 88 12.59 6.88 5.34
CA CYS A 88 12.90 6.47 3.97
C CYS A 88 11.83 6.98 3.00
N VAL A 89 10.56 6.87 3.38
CA VAL A 89 9.43 7.34 2.56
C VAL A 89 9.53 8.85 2.30
N HIS A 90 9.89 9.65 3.32
CA HIS A 90 10.10 11.10 3.17
C HIS A 90 11.23 11.49 2.21
N LEU A 91 12.19 10.59 1.97
CA LEU A 91 13.28 10.84 1.03
C LEU A 91 12.88 10.62 -0.44
N LEU A 92 11.86 9.78 -0.68
CA LEU A 92 11.45 9.41 -2.04
C LEU A 92 11.06 10.63 -2.91
N PRO A 93 10.33 11.65 -2.43
CA PRO A 93 10.04 12.85 -3.21
C PRO A 93 11.30 13.59 -3.69
N ASP A 94 12.35 13.61 -2.87
CA ASP A 94 13.63 14.24 -3.23
C ASP A 94 14.34 13.45 -4.34
N LEU A 95 14.32 12.12 -4.25
CA LEU A 95 14.88 11.24 -5.27
C LEU A 95 14.11 11.33 -6.59
N HIS A 96 12.77 11.33 -6.55
CA HIS A 96 11.93 11.52 -7.74
C HIS A 96 12.25 12.82 -8.46
N GLN A 97 12.42 13.91 -7.70
CA GLN A 97 12.76 15.19 -8.32
C GLN A 97 14.20 15.20 -8.85
N LEU A 98 15.12 14.50 -8.20
CA LEU A 98 16.49 14.36 -8.68
C LEU A 98 16.51 13.62 -10.03
N GLU A 99 15.77 12.53 -10.16
CA GLU A 99 15.61 11.76 -11.40
C GLU A 99 14.96 12.57 -12.52
N GLN A 100 14.00 13.44 -12.20
CA GLN A 100 13.42 14.37 -13.16
C GLN A 100 14.40 15.48 -13.60
N SER A 101 15.34 15.84 -12.73
CA SER A 101 16.31 16.91 -12.98
C SER A 101 17.53 16.42 -13.76
N TYR A 102 17.91 15.15 -13.58
CA TYR A 102 19.08 14.53 -14.21
C TYR A 102 18.72 13.11 -14.67
N THR A 103 18.70 12.93 -15.98
CA THR A 103 18.36 11.66 -16.63
C THR A 103 19.54 10.69 -16.68
N ILE A 104 19.27 9.46 -17.09
CA ILE A 104 20.31 8.46 -17.38
C ILE A 104 21.26 8.98 -18.45
N GLU A 105 20.74 9.67 -19.47
CA GLU A 105 21.51 10.29 -20.54
C GLU A 105 22.40 11.43 -20.04
N ASP A 106 21.97 12.19 -19.02
CA ASP A 106 22.77 13.23 -18.36
C ASP A 106 23.95 12.65 -17.56
N GLY A 107 23.87 11.35 -17.23
CA GLY A 107 24.90 10.57 -16.55
C GLY A 107 24.56 10.19 -15.11
N LEU A 108 23.31 10.35 -14.65
CA LEU A 108 22.88 9.97 -13.29
C LEU A 108 22.06 8.68 -13.27
N VAL A 109 22.28 7.82 -12.28
CA VAL A 109 21.39 6.69 -11.96
C VAL A 109 21.17 6.64 -10.45
N VAL A 110 19.91 6.59 -10.01
CA VAL A 110 19.55 6.29 -8.62
C VAL A 110 19.28 4.79 -8.51
N ILE A 111 19.72 4.14 -7.43
CA ILE A 111 19.48 2.73 -7.16
C ILE A 111 19.02 2.59 -5.72
N GLY A 112 17.80 2.08 -5.52
CA GLY A 112 17.32 1.68 -4.21
C GLY A 112 17.99 0.38 -3.80
N VAL A 113 18.87 0.42 -2.81
CA VAL A 113 19.47 -0.75 -2.17
C VAL A 113 18.59 -1.15 -0.99
N HIS A 114 17.53 -1.91 -1.29
CA HIS A 114 16.55 -2.31 -0.29
C HIS A 114 17.20 -3.25 0.74
N SER A 115 17.41 -2.75 1.94
CA SER A 115 18.09 -3.42 3.05
C SER A 115 17.10 -3.63 4.20
N ALA A 116 16.44 -4.78 4.19
CA ALA A 116 15.27 -5.07 5.01
C ALA A 116 15.52 -4.93 6.53
N LYS A 117 14.62 -4.23 7.24
CA LYS A 117 14.55 -4.23 8.71
C LYS A 117 13.80 -5.46 9.24
N PHE A 118 12.67 -5.79 8.64
CA PHE A 118 11.79 -6.88 9.04
C PHE A 118 11.89 -8.10 8.10
N PRO A 119 11.70 -9.34 8.61
CA PRO A 119 11.67 -10.54 7.79
C PRO A 119 10.71 -10.50 6.61
N ASN A 120 9.53 -9.88 6.78
CA ASN A 120 8.53 -9.73 5.72
C ASN A 120 9.06 -8.94 4.51
N GLU A 121 9.92 -7.94 4.75
CA GLU A 121 10.48 -7.08 3.71
C GLU A 121 11.55 -7.80 2.88
N LYS A 122 12.10 -8.93 3.36
CA LYS A 122 13.06 -9.74 2.59
C LYS A 122 12.44 -10.40 1.35
N VAL A 123 11.11 -10.55 1.33
CA VAL A 123 10.38 -11.23 0.26
C VAL A 123 10.19 -10.28 -0.92
N LEU A 124 10.77 -10.61 -2.09
CA LEU A 124 10.74 -9.76 -3.28
C LEU A 124 9.33 -9.28 -3.68
N GLN A 125 8.32 -10.14 -3.55
CA GLN A 125 6.95 -9.78 -3.91
C GLN A 125 6.42 -8.62 -3.06
N ASN A 126 6.79 -8.55 -1.79
CA ASN A 126 6.38 -7.48 -0.89
C ASN A 126 7.14 -6.18 -1.19
N VAL A 127 8.45 -6.28 -1.49
CA VAL A 127 9.25 -5.14 -1.99
C VAL A 127 8.65 -4.61 -3.29
N ARG A 128 8.23 -5.47 -4.21
CA ARG A 128 7.56 -5.08 -5.44
C ARG A 128 6.25 -4.35 -5.18
N SER A 129 5.44 -4.82 -4.24
CA SER A 129 4.24 -4.08 -3.80
C SER A 129 4.60 -2.71 -3.21
N ALA A 130 5.67 -2.60 -2.42
CA ALA A 130 6.16 -1.32 -1.91
C ALA A 130 6.62 -0.35 -3.01
N VAL A 131 7.39 -0.85 -3.99
CA VAL A 131 7.82 -0.08 -5.17
C VAL A 131 6.61 0.50 -5.91
N LEU A 132 5.55 -0.28 -6.08
CA LEU A 132 4.31 0.20 -6.69
C LEU A 132 3.54 1.20 -5.81
N ARG A 133 3.46 0.94 -4.50
CA ARG A 133 2.74 1.79 -3.53
C ARG A 133 3.33 3.19 -3.42
N TYR A 134 4.65 3.28 -3.38
CA TYR A 134 5.38 4.54 -3.23
C TYR A 134 5.85 5.13 -4.57
N ASP A 135 5.34 4.59 -5.68
CA ASP A 135 5.63 5.00 -7.05
C ASP A 135 7.12 5.05 -7.41
N ILE A 136 7.96 4.19 -6.80
CA ILE A 136 9.40 4.18 -7.04
C ILE A 136 9.69 3.79 -8.50
N THR A 137 10.34 4.70 -9.24
CA THR A 137 10.65 4.51 -10.68
C THR A 137 12.12 4.21 -11.01
N HIS A 138 13.05 4.34 -10.07
CA HIS A 138 14.43 3.85 -10.23
C HIS A 138 14.53 2.32 -10.08
N PRO A 139 15.65 1.72 -10.55
CA PRO A 139 16.07 0.38 -10.18
C PRO A 139 16.08 0.16 -8.67
N VAL A 140 15.64 -1.02 -8.25
CA VAL A 140 15.72 -1.46 -6.85
C VAL A 140 16.33 -2.85 -6.81
N VAL A 141 17.35 -3.05 -5.99
CA VAL A 141 17.92 -4.36 -5.68
C VAL A 141 17.45 -4.82 -4.30
N ASN A 142 17.01 -6.07 -4.20
CA ASN A 142 16.64 -6.67 -2.92
C ASN A 142 17.88 -7.26 -2.23
N ASP A 143 18.66 -6.42 -1.53
CA ASP A 143 19.77 -6.86 -0.65
C ASP A 143 19.20 -7.35 0.70
N SER A 144 18.47 -8.46 0.64
CA SER A 144 17.69 -8.97 1.77
C SER A 144 18.52 -9.39 3.00
N ASP A 145 19.81 -9.66 2.81
CA ASP A 145 20.76 -9.96 3.89
C ASP A 145 21.62 -8.75 4.29
N ALA A 146 21.34 -7.58 3.69
CA ALA A 146 22.01 -6.32 3.95
C ALA A 146 23.54 -6.45 3.85
N ARG A 147 24.04 -7.14 2.82
CA ARG A 147 25.48 -7.40 2.67
C ARG A 147 26.23 -6.15 2.26
N LEU A 148 25.72 -5.42 1.26
CA LEU A 148 26.37 -4.18 0.82
C LEU A 148 26.29 -3.12 1.94
N TRP A 149 25.17 -3.09 2.66
CA TRP A 149 25.01 -2.29 3.88
C TRP A 149 26.11 -2.61 4.92
N GLN A 150 26.35 -3.90 5.21
CA GLN A 150 27.37 -4.34 6.18
C GLN A 150 28.80 -4.04 5.71
N GLU A 151 29.09 -4.29 4.43
CA GLU A 151 30.42 -4.04 3.86
C GLU A 151 30.79 -2.55 3.89
N LEU A 152 29.81 -1.66 3.70
CA LEU A 152 30.00 -0.21 3.78
C LEU A 152 29.89 0.37 5.18
N GLU A 153 29.54 -0.45 6.18
CA GLU A 153 29.28 -0.02 7.57
C GLU A 153 28.16 1.02 7.68
N VAL A 154 27.11 0.89 6.87
CA VAL A 154 25.90 1.72 6.99
C VAL A 154 25.24 1.46 8.34
N SER A 155 24.70 2.50 8.97
CA SER A 155 24.14 2.40 10.33
C SER A 155 22.81 3.15 10.54
N CYS A 156 22.20 3.68 9.47
CA CYS A 156 20.99 4.48 9.55
C CYS A 156 20.14 4.34 8.29
N TRP A 157 18.83 4.23 8.46
CA TRP A 157 17.85 4.31 7.37
C TRP A 157 17.21 5.70 7.32
N PRO A 158 17.16 6.38 6.16
CA PRO A 158 17.91 6.06 4.94
C PRO A 158 19.39 6.49 5.04
N THR A 159 20.24 5.97 4.16
CA THR A 159 21.58 6.53 3.89
C THR A 159 21.80 6.62 2.38
N LEU A 160 22.11 7.82 1.89
CA LEU A 160 22.51 8.00 0.49
C LEU A 160 24.02 7.91 0.34
N VAL A 161 24.48 7.15 -0.65
CA VAL A 161 25.89 7.05 -1.01
C VAL A 161 26.05 7.44 -2.47
N VAL A 162 26.87 8.46 -2.72
CA VAL A 162 27.12 8.97 -4.08
C VAL A 162 28.45 8.45 -4.59
N LEU A 163 28.43 7.89 -5.79
CA LEU A 163 29.57 7.28 -6.46
C LEU A 163 29.88 7.98 -7.78
N GLY A 164 31.17 8.02 -8.12
CA GLY A 164 31.66 8.48 -9.42
C GLY A 164 31.59 7.41 -10.52
N PRO A 165 31.97 7.76 -11.76
CA PRO A 165 31.86 6.90 -12.95
C PRO A 165 32.66 5.60 -12.91
N ARG A 166 33.57 5.45 -11.95
CA ARG A 166 34.39 4.25 -11.74
C ARG A 166 33.90 3.40 -10.55
N GLY A 167 32.78 3.76 -9.94
CA GLY A 167 32.33 3.16 -8.67
C GLY A 167 33.13 3.64 -7.46
N ASN A 168 33.77 4.80 -7.57
CA ASN A 168 34.54 5.41 -6.49
C ASN A 168 33.64 6.25 -5.58
N LEU A 169 33.79 6.12 -4.27
CA LEU A 169 33.00 6.78 -3.24
C LEU A 169 33.29 8.30 -3.21
N LEU A 170 32.23 9.12 -3.30
CA LEU A 170 32.33 10.58 -3.32
C LEU A 170 31.71 11.24 -2.08
N PHE A 171 30.48 10.87 -1.74
CA PHE A 171 29.71 11.49 -0.66
C PHE A 171 28.86 10.44 0.06
N SER A 172 28.54 10.70 1.33
CA SER A 172 27.51 10.01 2.09
C SER A 172 26.61 11.01 2.82
N LEU A 173 25.29 10.84 2.73
CA LEU A 173 24.29 11.63 3.46
C LEU A 173 23.47 10.68 4.33
N VAL A 174 23.45 10.92 5.64
CA VAL A 174 22.87 10.01 6.63
C VAL A 174 21.55 10.58 7.15
N GLY A 175 20.46 9.83 7.02
CA GLY A 175 19.12 10.23 7.42
C GLY A 175 18.36 11.03 6.35
N GLU A 176 17.22 11.59 6.74
CA GLU A 176 16.35 12.41 5.88
C GLU A 176 16.70 13.91 5.92
N GLY A 177 16.11 14.71 5.01
CA GLY A 177 16.17 16.17 5.08
C GLY A 177 17.41 16.83 4.45
N HIS A 178 18.25 16.07 3.74
CA HIS A 178 19.49 16.57 3.11
C HIS A 178 19.32 17.03 1.66
N ARG A 179 18.10 17.38 1.26
CA ARG A 179 17.73 17.72 -0.11
C ARG A 179 18.68 18.71 -0.78
N GLU A 180 18.95 19.85 -0.13
CA GLU A 180 19.81 20.90 -0.72
C GLU A 180 21.24 20.40 -0.97
N GLN A 181 21.79 19.64 -0.02
CA GLN A 181 23.12 19.05 -0.13
C GLN A 181 23.17 17.98 -1.22
N LEU A 182 22.15 17.12 -1.30
CA LEU A 182 22.02 16.10 -2.35
C LEU A 182 22.10 16.74 -3.74
N PHE A 183 21.28 17.76 -4.01
CA PHE A 183 21.27 18.43 -5.31
C PHE A 183 22.59 19.15 -5.59
N LEU A 184 23.19 19.81 -4.60
CA LEU A 184 24.50 20.46 -4.73
C LEU A 184 25.59 19.45 -5.11
N PHE A 185 25.67 18.32 -4.40
CA PHE A 185 26.69 17.29 -4.60
C PHE A 185 26.55 16.61 -5.96
N ILE A 186 25.33 16.28 -6.37
CA ILE A 186 25.08 15.64 -7.67
C ILE A 186 25.35 16.59 -8.83
N ALA A 187 24.91 17.84 -8.74
CA ALA A 187 25.20 18.85 -9.76
C ALA A 187 26.72 19.04 -9.94
N ALA A 188 27.46 19.15 -8.83
CA ALA A 188 28.91 19.30 -8.86
C ALA A 188 29.63 18.05 -9.40
N ALA A 189 29.22 16.85 -8.99
CA ALA A 189 29.80 15.58 -9.47
C ALA A 189 29.58 15.41 -10.98
N LEU A 190 28.35 15.63 -11.46
CA LEU A 190 28.06 15.54 -12.90
C LEU A 190 28.87 16.57 -13.70
N LYS A 191 28.98 17.81 -13.22
CA LYS A 191 29.80 18.84 -13.87
C LYS A 191 31.27 18.41 -13.93
N HIS A 192 31.84 18.00 -12.80
CA HIS A 192 33.25 17.60 -12.68
C HIS A 192 33.60 16.45 -13.65
N TYR A 193 32.81 15.39 -13.68
CA TYR A 193 33.09 14.24 -14.54
C TYR A 193 32.74 14.46 -16.02
N ARG A 194 31.82 15.40 -16.32
CA ARG A 194 31.55 15.84 -17.69
C ARG A 194 32.73 16.60 -18.28
N GLU A 195 33.36 17.49 -17.51
CA GLU A 195 34.56 18.23 -17.93
C GLU A 195 35.75 17.30 -18.19
N GLN A 196 35.82 16.18 -17.48
CA GLN A 196 36.83 15.13 -17.72
C GLN A 196 36.47 14.16 -18.88
N GLY A 197 35.26 14.23 -19.43
CA GLY A 197 34.80 13.30 -20.47
C GLY A 197 34.59 11.85 -20.00
N LEU A 198 34.35 11.63 -18.70
CA LEU A 198 34.19 10.30 -18.11
C LEU A 198 32.72 9.85 -18.02
N LEU A 199 31.76 10.75 -18.25
CA LEU A 199 30.33 10.40 -18.28
C LEU A 199 29.93 9.78 -19.61
N LYS A 200 29.15 8.70 -19.55
CA LYS A 200 28.56 8.03 -20.71
C LYS A 200 27.06 8.23 -20.73
N ASN A 201 26.48 8.28 -21.93
CA ASN A 201 25.05 8.49 -22.16
C ASN A 201 24.29 7.20 -22.54
N HIS A 202 24.89 6.03 -22.36
CA HIS A 202 24.22 4.76 -22.69
C HIS A 202 23.05 4.48 -21.75
N ASP A 203 22.07 3.73 -22.25
CA ASP A 203 20.93 3.25 -21.47
C ASP A 203 21.35 2.18 -20.45
N VAL A 204 20.61 2.06 -19.35
CA VAL A 204 20.82 1.08 -18.27
C VAL A 204 19.69 0.06 -18.16
N GLY A 205 18.75 0.03 -19.12
CA GLY A 205 17.73 -1.01 -19.23
C GLY A 205 16.66 -0.89 -18.14
N ILE A 206 16.10 0.31 -17.95
CA ILE A 206 14.99 0.54 -17.01
C ILE A 206 13.71 -0.06 -17.57
N LYS A 207 13.01 -0.84 -16.74
CA LYS A 207 11.72 -1.43 -17.10
C LYS A 207 10.78 -1.47 -15.91
N LEU A 208 9.83 -0.55 -15.87
CA LEU A 208 8.91 -0.41 -14.75
C LEU A 208 7.91 -1.55 -14.70
N TYR A 209 7.76 -2.18 -13.54
CA TYR A 209 6.81 -3.27 -13.38
C TYR A 209 5.34 -2.79 -13.51
N ARG A 210 5.04 -1.56 -13.07
CA ARG A 210 3.70 -0.97 -13.10
C ARG A 210 3.07 -0.95 -14.50
N ASP A 211 3.90 -0.78 -15.53
CA ASP A 211 3.46 -0.69 -16.93
C ASP A 211 2.90 -2.02 -17.46
N SER A 212 3.13 -3.12 -16.74
CA SER A 212 2.60 -4.45 -17.06
C SER A 212 1.29 -4.80 -16.34
N LEU A 213 0.85 -3.98 -15.38
CA LEU A 213 -0.29 -4.30 -14.52
C LEU A 213 -1.63 -3.88 -15.13
N PRO A 214 -2.68 -4.71 -15.01
CA PRO A 214 -4.02 -4.30 -15.40
C PRO A 214 -4.59 -3.27 -14.39
N PRO A 215 -5.50 -2.39 -14.82
CA PRO A 215 -6.23 -1.52 -13.91
C PRO A 215 -7.13 -2.33 -12.97
N SER A 216 -7.24 -1.89 -11.72
CA SER A 216 -8.09 -2.48 -10.68
C SER A 216 -9.07 -1.44 -10.13
N ILE A 217 -10.13 -1.89 -9.43
CA ILE A 217 -11.08 -0.97 -8.78
C ILE A 217 -10.41 -0.24 -7.62
N LEU A 218 -9.71 -0.98 -6.76
CA LEU A 218 -8.88 -0.44 -5.69
C LEU A 218 -7.41 -0.65 -6.05
N SER A 219 -6.56 0.25 -5.59
CA SER A 219 -5.11 0.16 -5.67
C SER A 219 -4.55 0.47 -4.29
N PHE A 220 -4.00 -0.56 -3.65
CA PHE A 220 -3.40 -0.49 -2.31
C PHE A 220 -4.25 0.26 -1.27
N PRO A 221 -5.52 -0.14 -1.03
CA PRO A 221 -6.38 0.55 -0.08
C PRO A 221 -5.76 0.49 1.32
N GLY A 222 -5.39 1.65 1.88
CA GLY A 222 -4.64 1.72 3.13
C GLY A 222 -5.53 1.64 4.38
N LYS A 223 -6.70 2.29 4.35
CA LYS A 223 -7.62 2.39 5.50
C LYS A 223 -9.08 2.32 5.08
N ILE A 224 -9.91 1.95 6.06
CA ILE A 224 -11.36 1.85 5.93
C ILE A 224 -12.02 2.27 7.24
N ALA A 225 -13.15 2.97 7.15
CA ALA A 225 -14.00 3.31 8.28
C ALA A 225 -15.47 3.16 7.91
N MET A 226 -16.32 2.80 8.87
CA MET A 226 -17.76 2.68 8.69
C MET A 226 -18.49 3.59 9.68
N ASP A 227 -19.52 4.29 9.20
CA ASP A 227 -20.49 4.95 10.05
C ASP A 227 -21.72 4.04 10.19
N PRO A 228 -21.97 3.45 11.38
CA PRO A 228 -23.11 2.57 11.59
C PRO A 228 -24.46 3.27 11.42
N SER A 229 -24.53 4.59 11.61
CA SER A 229 -25.79 5.33 11.57
C SER A 229 -26.27 5.58 10.13
N SER A 230 -25.37 5.98 9.23
CA SER A 230 -25.65 6.17 7.81
C SER A 230 -25.47 4.88 6.98
N LYS A 231 -24.84 3.86 7.56
CA LYS A 231 -24.47 2.59 6.90
C LYS A 231 -23.60 2.80 5.65
N GLN A 232 -22.68 3.76 5.75
CA GLN A 232 -21.70 4.07 4.71
C GLN A 232 -20.29 3.72 5.18
N LEU A 233 -19.44 3.32 4.24
CA LEU A 233 -18.03 3.12 4.46
C LEU A 233 -17.23 4.15 3.65
N ALA A 234 -16.20 4.70 4.27
CA ALA A 234 -15.15 5.45 3.60
C ALA A 234 -13.93 4.54 3.42
N ILE A 235 -13.39 4.48 2.21
CA ILE A 235 -12.20 3.71 1.86
C ILE A 235 -11.16 4.68 1.32
N ALA A 236 -9.98 4.69 1.93
CA ALA A 236 -8.83 5.37 1.37
C ALA A 236 -8.20 4.46 0.31
N ASP A 237 -8.47 4.76 -0.95
CA ASP A 237 -7.94 4.05 -2.11
C ASP A 237 -6.58 4.68 -2.46
N THR A 238 -5.60 4.41 -1.60
CA THR A 238 -4.33 5.13 -1.49
C THR A 238 -3.57 5.19 -2.81
N GLY A 239 -3.39 4.05 -3.49
CA GLY A 239 -2.65 3.96 -4.75
C GLY A 239 -3.36 4.64 -5.94
N HIS A 240 -4.65 4.98 -5.80
CA HIS A 240 -5.38 5.82 -6.76
C HIS A 240 -5.51 7.28 -6.30
N ASN A 241 -4.85 7.68 -5.20
CA ASN A 241 -4.86 9.04 -4.68
C ASN A 241 -6.28 9.60 -4.45
N ARG A 242 -7.19 8.76 -3.93
CA ARG A 242 -8.62 9.11 -3.79
C ARG A 242 -9.28 8.48 -2.58
N VAL A 243 -10.45 9.00 -2.23
CA VAL A 243 -11.35 8.43 -1.23
C VAL A 243 -12.64 7.96 -1.90
N LEU A 244 -13.06 6.74 -1.59
CA LEU A 244 -14.35 6.20 -2.02
C LEU A 244 -15.32 6.22 -0.84
N VAL A 245 -16.56 6.64 -1.08
CA VAL A 245 -17.67 6.45 -0.14
C VAL A 245 -18.62 5.44 -0.77
N VAL A 246 -18.90 4.36 -0.05
CA VAL A 246 -19.70 3.23 -0.52
C VAL A 246 -20.79 2.90 0.50
N SER A 247 -21.93 2.38 0.05
CA SER A 247 -22.94 1.83 0.97
C SER A 247 -22.44 0.53 1.61
N HIS A 248 -23.05 0.11 2.71
CA HIS A 248 -22.78 -1.20 3.32
C HIS A 248 -23.07 -2.42 2.43
N THR A 249 -23.76 -2.23 1.29
CA THR A 249 -24.00 -3.28 0.28
C THR A 249 -22.98 -3.26 -0.85
N GLY A 250 -22.05 -2.30 -0.85
CA GLY A 250 -21.02 -2.17 -1.88
C GLY A 250 -21.36 -1.22 -3.02
N GLN A 251 -22.50 -0.52 -2.98
CA GLN A 251 -22.83 0.48 -3.99
C GLN A 251 -21.89 1.68 -3.85
N LEU A 252 -21.18 2.05 -4.93
CA LEU A 252 -20.36 3.25 -4.95
C LEU A 252 -21.25 4.50 -4.94
N LEU A 253 -21.09 5.35 -3.91
CA LEU A 253 -21.85 6.59 -3.73
C LEU A 253 -21.05 7.81 -4.20
N HIS A 254 -19.76 7.86 -3.82
CA HIS A 254 -18.87 8.95 -4.22
C HIS A 254 -17.46 8.44 -4.54
N THR A 255 -16.87 8.99 -5.58
CA THR A 255 -15.43 8.92 -5.88
C THR A 255 -14.87 10.33 -5.79
N ILE A 256 -13.88 10.53 -4.93
CA ILE A 256 -13.41 11.87 -4.56
C ILE A 256 -11.88 11.88 -4.71
N GLY A 257 -11.38 12.59 -5.72
CA GLY A 257 -9.97 12.62 -6.10
C GLY A 257 -9.53 11.52 -7.07
N GLY A 258 -8.22 11.50 -7.35
CA GLY A 258 -7.57 10.61 -8.31
C GLY A 258 -7.81 10.97 -9.79
N PRO A 259 -7.14 10.28 -10.73
CA PRO A 259 -6.11 9.25 -10.50
C PRO A 259 -4.73 9.84 -10.14
N SER A 260 -4.48 11.12 -10.46
CA SER A 260 -3.21 11.79 -10.17
C SER A 260 -3.16 12.33 -8.74
N SER A 261 -1.97 12.33 -8.16
CA SER A 261 -1.72 12.99 -6.87
C SER A 261 -1.86 14.52 -6.96
N GLY A 262 -2.16 15.14 -5.83
CA GLY A 262 -2.23 16.60 -5.69
C GLY A 262 -2.85 17.02 -4.36
N ARG A 263 -2.97 18.32 -4.11
CA ARG A 263 -3.48 18.88 -2.84
C ARG A 263 -4.66 19.84 -2.99
N ARG A 264 -5.33 19.81 -4.15
CA ARG A 264 -6.39 20.77 -4.48
C ARG A 264 -7.62 20.54 -3.59
N ASP A 265 -8.13 21.60 -2.98
CA ASP A 265 -9.45 21.66 -2.32
C ASP A 265 -10.55 21.99 -3.36
N GLY A 266 -11.82 22.08 -2.94
CA GLY A 266 -12.91 22.53 -3.82
C GLY A 266 -14.04 21.51 -3.92
N ASN A 267 -14.67 21.41 -5.10
CA ASN A 267 -15.75 20.46 -5.31
C ASN A 267 -15.21 19.00 -5.32
N LEU A 268 -16.07 18.02 -5.03
CA LEU A 268 -15.65 16.60 -4.97
C LEU A 268 -14.91 16.12 -6.24
N SER A 269 -15.30 16.62 -7.42
CA SER A 269 -14.70 16.27 -8.72
C SER A 269 -13.36 16.94 -9.02
N GLU A 270 -13.02 18.03 -8.31
CA GLU A 270 -11.79 18.80 -8.50
C GLU A 270 -10.75 18.53 -7.42
N ALA A 271 -11.20 18.02 -6.27
CA ALA A 271 -10.35 17.74 -5.14
C ALA A 271 -9.26 16.72 -5.52
N GLN A 272 -8.06 16.90 -4.96
CA GLN A 272 -6.95 15.97 -5.15
C GLN A 272 -6.33 15.63 -3.79
N PHE A 273 -5.88 14.38 -3.68
CA PHE A 273 -5.16 13.83 -2.52
C PHE A 273 -3.80 13.28 -2.98
N SER A 274 -2.93 12.96 -2.03
CA SER A 274 -1.65 12.30 -2.29
C SER A 274 -1.49 11.17 -1.28
N SER A 275 -1.65 9.94 -1.76
CA SER A 275 -1.60 8.70 -0.97
C SER A 275 -2.34 8.80 0.39
N PRO A 276 -3.66 9.08 0.40
CA PRO A 276 -4.41 9.20 1.65
C PRO A 276 -4.43 7.88 2.42
N GLN A 277 -4.36 7.97 3.75
CA GLN A 277 -4.45 6.84 4.69
C GLN A 277 -5.70 6.99 5.55
N GLY A 278 -5.56 7.35 6.83
CA GLY A 278 -6.63 7.48 7.82
C GLY A 278 -7.91 8.09 7.27
N VAL A 279 -9.03 7.40 7.45
CA VAL A 279 -10.36 7.94 7.15
C VAL A 279 -11.26 7.74 8.35
N PHE A 280 -12.10 8.73 8.64
CA PHE A 280 -13.16 8.63 9.63
C PHE A 280 -14.43 9.25 9.07
N ILE A 281 -15.57 8.54 9.15
CA ILE A 281 -16.85 8.99 8.62
C ILE A 281 -17.90 9.09 9.74
N LYS A 282 -18.68 10.18 9.74
CA LYS A 282 -19.84 10.40 10.64
C LYS A 282 -20.86 11.28 9.93
N GLY A 283 -22.02 10.70 9.60
CA GLY A 283 -23.02 11.35 8.74
C GLY A 283 -22.39 11.76 7.40
N ASP A 284 -22.60 13.01 7.00
CA ASP A 284 -22.09 13.55 5.73
C ASP A 284 -20.63 14.03 5.80
N THR A 285 -19.92 13.82 6.92
CA THR A 285 -18.54 14.30 7.07
C THR A 285 -17.55 13.13 7.05
N VAL A 286 -16.54 13.24 6.19
CA VAL A 286 -15.36 12.37 6.20
C VAL A 286 -14.12 13.20 6.54
N TYR A 287 -13.34 12.75 7.51
CA TYR A 287 -12.01 13.29 7.80
C TYR A 287 -10.97 12.36 7.18
N VAL A 288 -9.93 12.95 6.59
CA VAL A 288 -8.90 12.21 5.84
C VAL A 288 -7.53 12.65 6.32
N ALA A 289 -6.68 11.69 6.66
CA ALA A 289 -5.25 11.86 6.79
C ALA A 289 -4.63 11.72 5.39
N ASP A 290 -4.30 12.85 4.78
CA ASP A 290 -3.77 12.95 3.42
C ASP A 290 -2.24 12.96 3.51
N THR A 291 -1.68 11.76 3.65
CA THR A 291 -0.39 11.48 4.29
C THR A 291 0.79 12.13 3.56
N GLU A 292 0.92 11.93 2.25
CA GLU A 292 2.05 12.46 1.46
C GLU A 292 1.92 13.97 1.18
N ASN A 293 0.72 14.54 1.34
CA ASN A 293 0.57 16.00 1.36
C ASN A 293 0.90 16.59 2.74
N HIS A 294 1.04 15.75 3.77
CA HIS A 294 1.11 16.14 5.17
C HIS A 294 -0.06 17.08 5.54
N LEU A 295 -1.28 16.67 5.17
CA LEU A 295 -2.51 17.42 5.42
C LEU A 295 -3.54 16.56 6.16
N VAL A 296 -4.43 17.22 6.90
CA VAL A 296 -5.71 16.66 7.32
C VAL A 296 -6.81 17.36 6.54
N ARG A 297 -7.61 16.58 5.81
CA ARG A 297 -8.65 17.08 4.92
C ARG A 297 -10.03 16.75 5.49
N LYS A 298 -11.03 17.55 5.13
CA LYS A 298 -12.44 17.32 5.41
C LYS A 298 -13.20 17.25 4.11
N ILE A 299 -14.00 16.20 3.97
CA ILE A 299 -15.00 16.05 2.92
C ILE A 299 -16.36 16.28 3.56
N ASN A 300 -17.15 17.18 2.98
CA ASN A 300 -18.56 17.37 3.28
C ASN A 300 -19.37 16.86 2.09
N LEU A 301 -20.06 15.73 2.27
CA LEU A 301 -20.79 15.01 1.22
C LEU A 301 -22.05 15.77 0.79
N SER A 302 -22.79 16.38 1.72
CA SER A 302 -24.00 17.14 1.40
C SER A 302 -23.71 18.51 0.77
N GLU A 303 -22.61 19.16 1.14
CA GLU A 303 -22.14 20.37 0.46
C GLU A 303 -21.36 20.08 -0.83
N GLY A 304 -20.93 18.84 -1.04
CA GLY A 304 -20.12 18.44 -2.19
C GLY A 304 -18.73 19.07 -2.21
N LYS A 305 -18.10 19.28 -1.04
CA LYS A 305 -16.83 20.03 -0.92
C LYS A 305 -15.75 19.31 -0.11
N VAL A 306 -14.51 19.53 -0.53
CA VAL A 306 -13.29 19.18 0.19
C VAL A 306 -12.57 20.44 0.65
N SER A 307 -12.11 20.45 1.90
CA SER A 307 -11.30 21.53 2.47
C SER A 307 -10.15 21.00 3.33
N THR A 308 -9.09 21.79 3.44
CA THR A 308 -7.96 21.50 4.33
C THR A 308 -8.24 22.00 5.74
N LEU A 309 -8.13 21.12 6.74
CA LEU A 309 -8.29 21.46 8.15
C LEU A 309 -6.97 21.71 8.86
N ALA A 310 -5.94 20.93 8.56
CA ALA A 310 -4.60 21.09 9.15
C ALA A 310 -3.48 20.71 8.18
N GLY A 311 -2.29 21.25 8.43
CA GLY A 311 -1.12 21.07 7.59
C GLY A 311 -0.93 22.21 6.59
N ILE A 312 0.32 22.36 6.14
CA ILE A 312 0.74 23.42 5.19
C ILE A 312 1.10 22.87 3.80
N GLY A 313 0.95 21.56 3.58
CA GLY A 313 1.19 20.91 2.28
C GLY A 313 2.62 20.44 2.04
N VAL A 314 3.47 20.46 3.08
CA VAL A 314 4.86 19.98 3.08
C VAL A 314 5.18 19.37 4.45
N GLN A 315 6.21 18.52 4.51
CA GLN A 315 6.64 17.83 5.73
C GLN A 315 7.00 18.84 6.84
N GLY A 316 6.32 18.75 7.97
CA GLY A 316 6.64 19.51 9.17
C GLY A 316 7.69 18.82 10.03
N THR A 317 8.53 19.61 10.70
CA THR A 317 9.45 19.14 11.76
C THR A 317 9.06 19.67 13.14
N ASP A 318 7.95 20.41 13.23
CA ASP A 318 7.40 20.89 14.49
C ASP A 318 6.93 19.71 15.35
N LYS A 319 7.47 19.63 16.56
CA LYS A 319 7.16 18.58 17.52
C LYS A 319 6.13 19.05 18.55
N GLU A 320 5.84 20.33 18.67
CA GLU A 320 4.97 20.95 19.67
C GLU A 320 3.58 21.27 19.12
N GLY A 321 3.54 22.06 18.04
CA GLY A 321 2.32 22.61 17.48
C GLY A 321 1.64 23.68 18.35
N GLY A 322 0.36 23.92 18.09
CA GLY A 322 -0.46 24.93 18.75
C GLY A 322 -0.97 26.03 17.83
N ALA A 323 -0.51 26.08 16.57
CA ALA A 323 -1.02 27.01 15.57
C ALA A 323 -2.43 26.60 15.09
N PRO A 324 -3.19 27.53 14.47
CA PRO A 324 -4.40 27.19 13.74
C PRO A 324 -4.09 26.21 12.62
N GLY A 325 -4.98 25.24 12.40
CA GLY A 325 -4.72 24.04 11.61
C GLY A 325 -4.05 24.30 10.26
N PRO A 326 -4.61 25.14 9.35
CA PRO A 326 -4.00 25.38 8.04
C PRO A 326 -2.65 26.13 8.07
N GLN A 327 -2.21 26.60 9.24
CA GLN A 327 -0.92 27.24 9.46
C GLN A 327 0.04 26.34 10.23
N GLN A 328 -0.43 25.20 10.76
CA GLN A 328 0.35 24.27 11.56
C GLN A 328 1.04 23.26 10.64
N PRO A 329 2.39 23.23 10.55
CA PRO A 329 3.09 22.13 9.91
C PRO A 329 2.83 20.83 10.67
N ILE A 330 2.57 19.76 9.92
CA ILE A 330 2.39 18.40 10.45
C ILE A 330 3.21 17.44 9.58
N SER A 331 3.39 16.20 10.03
CA SER A 331 4.29 15.25 9.37
C SER A 331 3.65 13.88 9.24
N SER A 332 3.14 13.60 8.03
CA SER A 332 2.66 12.28 7.62
C SER A 332 1.58 11.75 8.57
N PRO A 333 0.42 12.45 8.67
CA PRO A 333 -0.71 11.95 9.42
C PRO A 333 -1.15 10.62 8.79
N TRP A 334 -1.30 9.58 9.61
CA TRP A 334 -1.51 8.21 9.11
C TRP A 334 -2.88 7.65 9.47
N ASP A 335 -3.40 8.00 10.63
CA ASP A 335 -4.77 7.64 11.01
C ASP A 335 -5.48 8.77 11.75
N VAL A 336 -6.80 8.77 11.70
CA VAL A 336 -7.65 9.75 12.37
C VAL A 336 -8.80 9.10 13.12
N ALA A 337 -9.12 9.62 14.30
CA ALA A 337 -10.27 9.18 15.08
C ALA A 337 -10.99 10.38 15.69
N LEU A 338 -12.32 10.40 15.62
CA LEU A 338 -13.13 11.44 16.27
C LEU A 338 -13.50 11.01 17.69
N GLY A 339 -13.29 11.89 18.66
CA GLY A 339 -13.64 11.61 20.05
C GLY A 339 -13.58 12.83 20.94
N ASN A 340 -13.61 12.62 22.25
CA ASN A 340 -13.47 13.66 23.26
C ASN A 340 -12.37 13.29 24.27
N ALA A 341 -12.07 14.17 25.21
CA ALA A 341 -11.00 13.97 26.20
C ALA A 341 -11.34 14.58 27.57
N GLY A 342 -11.11 13.84 28.64
CA GLY A 342 -11.29 14.29 30.01
C GLY A 342 -12.70 14.79 30.26
N THR A 343 -12.83 16.01 30.79
CA THR A 343 -14.13 16.64 31.06
C THR A 343 -14.68 17.43 29.87
N PHE A 344 -13.95 17.50 28.76
CA PHE A 344 -14.37 18.25 27.57
C PHE A 344 -15.32 17.41 26.73
N SER A 345 -16.48 17.96 26.39
CA SER A 345 -17.54 17.27 25.65
C SER A 345 -17.56 17.56 24.14
N GLY A 346 -16.75 18.52 23.67
CA GLY A 346 -16.69 18.85 22.24
C GLY A 346 -15.83 17.87 21.45
N ASP A 347 -16.05 17.84 20.14
CA ASP A 347 -15.37 16.91 19.24
C ASP A 347 -13.89 17.33 19.02
N ILE A 348 -12.99 16.37 19.23
CA ILE A 348 -11.55 16.42 18.92
C ILE A 348 -11.29 15.39 17.82
N LEU A 349 -10.56 15.80 16.79
CA LEU A 349 -10.01 14.87 15.82
C LEU A 349 -8.59 14.47 16.29
N TRP A 350 -8.45 13.23 16.74
CA TRP A 350 -7.17 12.61 17.05
C TRP A 350 -6.45 12.22 15.78
N ILE A 351 -5.14 12.41 15.75
CA ILE A 351 -4.31 12.15 14.59
C ILE A 351 -3.10 11.33 15.04
N ALA A 352 -2.90 10.16 14.44
CA ALA A 352 -1.65 9.42 14.56
C ALA A 352 -0.63 10.04 13.61
N MET A 353 0.32 10.78 14.18
CA MET A 353 1.34 11.52 13.44
C MET A 353 2.58 10.65 13.31
N ALA A 354 2.62 9.85 12.23
CA ALA A 354 3.67 8.86 12.02
C ALA A 354 5.05 9.50 11.87
N GLY A 355 5.13 10.59 11.09
CA GLY A 355 6.39 11.25 10.71
C GLY A 355 7.12 11.96 11.85
N THR A 356 6.41 12.33 12.93
CA THR A 356 7.04 12.85 14.16
C THR A 356 6.85 11.94 15.36
N HIS A 357 6.38 10.71 15.16
CA HIS A 357 6.18 9.70 16.20
C HIS A 357 5.35 10.19 17.40
N GLN A 358 4.17 10.74 17.11
CA GLN A 358 3.34 11.44 18.09
C GLN A 358 1.85 11.18 17.89
N ILE A 359 1.05 11.42 18.93
CA ILE A 359 -0.40 11.60 18.81
C ILE A 359 -0.72 13.07 18.92
N TRP A 360 -1.42 13.59 17.91
CA TRP A 360 -1.85 14.98 17.80
C TRP A 360 -3.36 15.10 17.95
N ALA A 361 -3.81 16.31 18.29
CA ALA A 361 -5.20 16.67 18.44
C ALA A 361 -5.49 17.92 17.62
N LEU A 362 -6.54 17.86 16.80
CA LEU A 362 -7.15 19.01 16.15
C LEU A 362 -8.49 19.31 16.82
N PHE A 363 -8.60 20.49 17.42
CA PHE A 363 -9.82 20.94 18.09
C PHE A 363 -10.86 21.37 17.06
N LEU A 364 -12.02 20.69 17.00
CA LEU A 364 -13.11 21.09 16.11
C LEU A 364 -14.05 22.11 16.76
N GLU A 365 -13.92 22.28 18.08
CA GLU A 365 -14.61 23.23 18.93
C GLU A 365 -13.64 23.83 19.97
N ASP A 366 -13.99 24.98 20.55
CA ASP A 366 -13.22 25.55 21.67
C ASP A 366 -13.24 24.57 22.86
N GLY A 367 -12.07 24.23 23.39
CA GLY A 367 -11.98 23.14 24.36
C GLY A 367 -10.65 23.04 25.09
N LYS A 368 -10.47 21.95 25.84
CA LYS A 368 -9.27 21.73 26.64
C LYS A 368 -8.92 20.24 26.71
N LEU A 369 -7.65 19.92 26.48
CA LEU A 369 -7.11 18.57 26.68
C LEU A 369 -6.78 18.31 28.16
N PRO A 370 -6.73 17.04 28.59
CA PRO A 370 -6.23 16.65 29.90
C PRO A 370 -4.86 17.28 30.20
N LYS A 371 -4.75 17.99 31.33
CA LYS A 371 -3.53 18.70 31.77
C LYS A 371 -3.04 19.80 30.80
N GLY A 372 -3.81 20.17 29.77
CA GLY A 372 -3.48 21.23 28.82
C GLY A 372 -4.01 22.61 29.22
N SER A 373 -3.81 23.61 28.35
CA SER A 373 -4.48 24.93 28.40
C SER A 373 -5.74 24.94 27.52
N ASP A 374 -6.58 25.95 27.70
CA ASP A 374 -7.71 26.19 26.80
C ASP A 374 -7.19 26.41 25.37
N SER A 375 -7.84 25.77 24.40
CA SER A 375 -7.50 25.78 22.99
C SER A 375 -8.70 26.24 22.19
N LYS A 376 -8.44 27.01 21.12
CA LYS A 376 -9.49 27.50 20.24
C LYS A 376 -9.82 26.46 19.18
N LYS A 377 -11.03 26.52 18.65
CA LYS A 377 -11.40 25.80 17.45
C LYS A 377 -10.36 26.02 16.35
N GLY A 378 -9.91 24.92 15.76
CA GLY A 378 -8.89 24.89 14.73
C GLY A 378 -7.47 24.74 15.27
N THR A 379 -7.20 24.86 16.58
CA THR A 379 -5.85 24.59 17.11
C THR A 379 -5.46 23.14 16.83
N CYS A 380 -4.27 22.94 16.24
CA CYS A 380 -3.68 21.64 15.98
C CYS A 380 -2.39 21.50 16.80
N VAL A 381 -2.33 20.52 17.71
CA VAL A 381 -1.27 20.45 18.72
C VAL A 381 -0.94 19.01 19.09
N ARG A 382 0.32 18.76 19.46
CA ARG A 382 0.76 17.48 20.00
C ARG A 382 0.11 17.21 21.36
N PHE A 383 -0.51 16.05 21.52
CA PHE A 383 -1.07 15.61 22.80
C PHE A 383 -0.13 14.64 23.54
N ALA A 384 0.46 13.66 22.84
CA ALA A 384 1.39 12.68 23.42
C ALA A 384 2.54 12.35 22.48
N GLY A 385 3.68 11.94 23.05
CA GLY A 385 4.92 11.65 22.32
C GLY A 385 5.93 12.80 22.39
N SER A 386 7.16 12.48 22.75
CA SER A 386 8.29 13.42 22.81
C SER A 386 8.70 13.92 21.42
N GLY A 387 8.49 13.09 20.40
CA GLY A 387 9.01 13.27 19.05
C GLY A 387 10.33 12.53 18.80
N ASN A 388 10.75 11.68 19.73
CA ASN A 388 11.78 10.67 19.51
C ASN A 388 11.11 9.34 19.14
N GLU A 389 11.76 8.59 18.25
CA GLU A 389 11.34 7.24 17.88
C GLU A 389 11.71 6.24 18.99
N GLU A 390 10.76 5.88 19.84
CA GLU A 390 10.98 5.01 21.01
C GLU A 390 9.74 4.18 21.34
N ASN A 391 9.92 3.03 22.00
CA ASN A 391 8.85 2.25 22.62
C ASN A 391 8.57 2.69 24.09
N ARG A 392 8.65 4.00 24.40
CA ARG A 392 8.67 4.49 25.79
C ARG A 392 7.28 4.79 26.36
N ASN A 393 6.89 4.05 27.40
CA ASN A 393 5.69 4.35 28.17
C ASN A 393 5.94 5.46 29.20
N ASN A 394 4.93 6.27 29.50
CA ASN A 394 5.04 7.25 30.56
C ASN A 394 3.68 7.72 31.10
N ALA A 395 3.63 8.07 32.39
CA ALA A 395 2.47 8.70 32.99
C ALA A 395 2.25 10.15 32.50
N TYR A 396 3.30 10.80 32.01
CA TYR A 396 3.25 12.13 31.42
C TYR A 396 3.31 12.03 29.88
N PRO A 397 2.30 12.50 29.15
CA PRO A 397 2.18 12.25 27.71
C PRO A 397 3.39 12.74 26.90
N TYR A 398 3.95 13.91 27.24
CA TYR A 398 5.10 14.49 26.53
C TYR A 398 6.43 13.76 26.79
N LYS A 399 6.50 12.91 27.81
CA LYS A 399 7.66 12.07 28.13
C LYS A 399 7.53 10.64 27.62
N ALA A 400 6.37 10.27 27.10
CA ALA A 400 6.23 9.04 26.35
C ALA A 400 6.92 9.21 24.99
N GLY A 401 7.40 8.11 24.43
CA GLY A 401 7.89 8.04 23.07
C GLY A 401 7.06 7.00 22.32
N LEU A 402 6.83 7.27 21.05
CA LEU A 402 6.14 6.37 20.12
C LEU A 402 7.09 6.09 18.96
N ALA A 403 6.76 5.13 18.12
CA ALA A 403 7.54 4.75 16.97
C ALA A 403 6.60 4.48 15.80
N GLN A 404 6.40 5.53 15.00
CA GLN A 404 5.53 5.52 13.81
C GLN A 404 4.10 5.03 14.12
N PRO A 405 3.32 5.75 14.94
CA PRO A 405 1.94 5.39 15.21
C PRO A 405 1.12 5.46 13.91
N SER A 406 0.42 4.38 13.55
CA SER A 406 -0.26 4.25 12.25
C SER A 406 -1.73 3.84 12.33
N GLY A 407 -2.25 3.56 13.53
CA GLY A 407 -3.63 3.14 13.73
C GLY A 407 -4.21 3.64 15.05
N LEU A 408 -5.45 4.13 15.05
CA LEU A 408 -6.15 4.63 16.22
C LEU A 408 -7.53 3.99 16.40
N ALA A 409 -7.87 3.64 17.64
CA ALA A 409 -9.23 3.22 17.99
C ALA A 409 -9.66 3.84 19.32
N LEU A 410 -10.78 4.56 19.32
CA LEU A 410 -11.33 5.19 20.52
C LEU A 410 -12.13 4.17 21.35
N ALA A 411 -11.82 4.08 22.64
CA ALA A 411 -12.59 3.35 23.65
C ALA A 411 -13.05 4.35 24.73
N PRO A 412 -14.14 5.10 24.51
CA PRO A 412 -14.49 6.28 25.30
C PRO A 412 -15.22 5.98 26.61
N THR A 413 -15.55 4.71 26.89
CA THR A 413 -16.35 4.31 28.05
C THR A 413 -15.49 3.79 29.19
N GLU A 414 -15.97 3.94 30.43
CA GLU A 414 -15.38 3.28 31.60
C GLU A 414 -15.44 1.74 31.44
N PRO A 415 -14.42 0.98 31.84
CA PRO A 415 -13.23 1.40 32.59
C PRO A 415 -12.04 1.82 31.70
N TRP A 416 -12.25 1.99 30.39
CA TRP A 416 -11.17 2.17 29.42
C TRP A 416 -10.79 3.64 29.27
N GLU A 417 -11.73 4.48 28.83
CA GLU A 417 -11.55 5.91 28.52
C GLU A 417 -10.16 6.20 27.94
N CYS A 418 -9.85 5.53 26.83
CA CYS A 418 -8.54 5.58 26.21
C CYS A 418 -8.61 5.56 24.68
N LEU A 419 -7.50 5.96 24.07
CA LEU A 419 -7.22 5.74 22.66
C LEU A 419 -6.24 4.58 22.54
N PHE A 420 -6.61 3.52 21.85
CA PHE A 420 -5.68 2.47 21.46
C PHE A 420 -4.87 2.91 20.24
N ILE A 421 -3.58 2.57 20.25
CA ILE A 421 -2.61 3.00 19.25
C ILE A 421 -1.90 1.75 18.72
N ALA A 422 -1.92 1.57 17.40
CA ALA A 422 -0.99 0.68 16.70
C ALA A 422 0.32 1.43 16.47
N ASP A 423 1.37 1.04 17.20
CA ASP A 423 2.69 1.68 17.19
C ASP A 423 3.64 0.80 16.39
N SER A 424 3.77 1.12 15.10
CA SER A 424 4.18 0.18 14.05
C SER A 424 5.64 -0.22 14.16
N GLU A 425 6.54 0.75 14.25
CA GLU A 425 7.99 0.50 14.28
C GLU A 425 8.45 -0.15 15.59
N SER A 426 7.73 0.05 16.69
CA SER A 426 7.97 -0.68 17.95
C SER A 426 7.30 -2.06 17.97
N SER A 427 6.43 -2.36 17.00
CA SER A 427 5.60 -3.57 16.93
C SER A 427 4.80 -3.80 18.21
N THR A 428 4.15 -2.72 18.71
CA THR A 428 3.36 -2.76 19.94
C THR A 428 1.97 -2.16 19.78
N ILE A 429 1.07 -2.53 20.69
CA ILE A 429 -0.19 -1.82 20.92
C ILE A 429 -0.09 -1.05 22.23
N ARG A 430 -0.51 0.22 22.20
CA ARG A 430 -0.49 1.14 23.34
C ARG A 430 -1.90 1.60 23.67
N SER A 431 -2.09 2.06 24.90
CA SER A 431 -3.27 2.80 25.32
C SER A 431 -2.85 4.18 25.80
N LEU A 432 -3.49 5.22 25.29
CA LEU A 432 -3.37 6.60 25.75
C LEU A 432 -4.63 6.99 26.52
N SER A 433 -4.49 7.22 27.81
CA SER A 433 -5.60 7.59 28.69
C SER A 433 -6.17 8.96 28.31
N LEU A 434 -7.48 9.03 28.06
CA LEU A 434 -8.20 10.27 27.80
C LEU A 434 -8.46 11.07 29.07
N LYS A 435 -8.20 10.52 30.27
CA LYS A 435 -8.34 11.24 31.55
C LYS A 435 -7.14 12.09 31.91
N ASP A 436 -5.94 11.56 31.70
CA ASP A 436 -4.71 12.11 32.25
C ASP A 436 -3.52 12.09 31.28
N GLY A 437 -3.71 11.58 30.06
CA GLY A 437 -2.68 11.51 29.01
C GLY A 437 -1.62 10.43 29.24
N ALA A 438 -1.79 9.52 30.21
CA ALA A 438 -0.81 8.47 30.43
C ALA A 438 -0.77 7.50 29.23
N VAL A 439 0.42 7.25 28.68
CA VAL A 439 0.68 6.24 27.64
C VAL A 439 1.17 4.96 28.32
N LYS A 440 0.44 3.87 28.10
CA LYS A 440 0.69 2.57 28.71
C LYS A 440 0.77 1.46 27.67
N HIS A 441 1.54 0.42 28.01
CA HIS A 441 1.71 -0.78 27.21
C HIS A 441 0.49 -1.70 27.31
N VAL A 442 0.07 -2.24 26.17
CA VAL A 442 -0.97 -3.27 26.09
C VAL A 442 -0.34 -4.62 25.74
N VAL A 443 0.20 -4.77 24.53
CA VAL A 443 0.86 -6.01 24.04
C VAL A 443 2.00 -5.70 23.07
N GLY A 444 2.89 -6.66 22.83
CA GLY A 444 4.00 -6.54 21.87
C GLY A 444 5.27 -5.95 22.47
N GLY A 445 6.35 -6.01 21.69
CA GLY A 445 7.64 -5.37 21.99
C GLY A 445 8.41 -5.99 23.16
N GLU A 446 9.29 -5.18 23.74
CA GLU A 446 10.11 -5.53 24.90
C GLU A 446 10.14 -4.37 25.93
N ARG A 447 10.79 -4.58 27.07
CA ARG A 447 10.88 -3.55 28.13
C ARG A 447 11.83 -2.40 27.82
N ASP A 448 12.86 -2.65 27.02
CA ASP A 448 13.81 -1.61 26.63
C ASP A 448 13.12 -0.60 25.70
N PRO A 449 12.97 0.67 26.12
CA PRO A 449 12.29 1.68 25.32
C PRO A 449 13.02 2.03 24.02
N LEU A 450 14.32 1.69 23.88
CA LEU A 450 15.08 1.96 22.66
C LEU A 450 15.11 0.76 21.69
N ASN A 451 14.61 -0.40 22.12
CA ASN A 451 14.59 -1.59 21.28
C ASN A 451 13.37 -1.57 20.33
N LEU A 452 13.62 -1.19 19.08
CA LEU A 452 12.65 -1.20 17.98
C LEU A 452 12.72 -2.47 17.12
N PHE A 453 13.45 -3.51 17.57
CA PHE A 453 13.63 -4.78 16.87
C PHE A 453 12.93 -5.95 17.60
N ALA A 454 12.05 -5.64 18.55
CA ALA A 454 11.31 -6.59 19.38
C ALA A 454 10.03 -7.14 18.69
N PHE A 455 10.16 -7.57 17.44
CA PHE A 455 9.06 -8.05 16.61
C PHE A 455 9.02 -9.58 16.51
N GLY A 456 7.93 -10.11 15.95
CA GLY A 456 7.73 -11.54 15.70
C GLY A 456 6.24 -11.89 15.57
N ASP A 457 5.91 -13.18 15.59
CA ASP A 457 4.53 -13.67 15.49
C ASP A 457 4.25 -14.68 16.60
N VAL A 458 3.94 -14.17 17.79
CA VAL A 458 3.73 -14.99 18.99
C VAL A 458 2.46 -14.55 19.68
N ASP A 459 1.53 -15.48 19.88
CA ASP A 459 0.38 -15.27 20.73
C ASP A 459 0.81 -15.33 22.20
N GLY A 460 0.33 -14.41 23.03
CA GLY A 460 0.87 -14.28 24.38
C GLY A 460 0.25 -13.15 25.17
N LYS A 461 0.75 -12.97 26.39
CA LYS A 461 0.28 -11.93 27.31
C LYS A 461 1.28 -10.79 27.40
N GLY A 462 0.82 -9.56 27.21
CA GLY A 462 1.67 -8.39 27.35
C GLY A 462 2.87 -8.45 26.41
N ILE A 463 4.09 -8.40 26.98
CA ILE A 463 5.34 -8.42 26.22
C ILE A 463 5.67 -9.81 25.63
N ASP A 464 5.04 -10.88 26.13
CA ASP A 464 5.25 -12.23 25.59
C ASP A 464 4.59 -12.39 24.21
N ALA A 465 3.56 -11.58 23.93
CA ALA A 465 3.03 -11.46 22.59
C ALA A 465 4.03 -10.74 21.69
N LYS A 466 4.13 -11.17 20.43
CA LYS A 466 4.92 -10.50 19.40
C LYS A 466 4.04 -10.21 18.19
N LEU A 467 4.22 -9.00 17.66
CA LEU A 467 3.59 -8.46 16.47
C LEU A 467 4.70 -8.07 15.47
N GLN A 468 4.33 -7.76 14.24
CA GLN A 468 5.24 -7.24 13.23
C GLN A 468 4.57 -6.12 12.44
N HIS A 469 5.04 -4.90 12.71
CA HIS A 469 4.60 -3.66 12.06
C HIS A 469 3.05 -3.53 11.95
N PRO A 470 2.31 -3.57 13.08
CA PRO A 470 0.86 -3.51 13.06
C PRO A 470 0.37 -2.12 12.65
N LEU A 471 -0.44 -2.01 11.59
CA LEU A 471 -0.88 -0.72 11.06
C LEU A 471 -2.27 -0.30 11.55
N GLY A 472 -3.13 -1.22 11.98
CA GLY A 472 -4.54 -0.92 12.27
C GLY A 472 -5.03 -1.48 13.58
N VAL A 473 -5.94 -0.76 14.24
CA VAL A 473 -6.68 -1.21 15.42
C VAL A 473 -8.17 -0.85 15.28
N SER A 474 -9.06 -1.71 15.79
CA SER A 474 -10.50 -1.41 15.86
C SER A 474 -11.09 -1.93 17.16
N TRP A 475 -11.81 -1.06 17.88
CA TRP A 475 -12.35 -1.34 19.22
C TRP A 475 -13.79 -1.81 19.14
N ASP A 476 -14.07 -2.96 19.77
CA ASP A 476 -15.42 -3.50 19.97
C ASP A 476 -15.90 -3.22 21.38
N GLU A 477 -16.77 -2.22 21.51
CA GLU A 477 -17.41 -1.85 22.77
C GLU A 477 -18.23 -3.01 23.36
N GLY A 478 -18.92 -3.79 22.53
CA GLY A 478 -19.85 -4.83 22.96
C GLY A 478 -19.14 -6.02 23.61
N SER A 479 -17.98 -6.42 23.07
CA SER A 479 -17.17 -7.51 23.62
C SER A 479 -16.00 -7.04 24.48
N SER A 480 -15.71 -5.74 24.50
CA SER A 480 -14.50 -5.16 25.10
C SER A 480 -13.20 -5.78 24.55
N LEU A 481 -13.18 -6.08 23.25
CA LEU A 481 -12.04 -6.63 22.53
C LEU A 481 -11.49 -5.61 21.53
N LEU A 482 -10.19 -5.70 21.29
CA LEU A 482 -9.49 -4.90 20.29
C LEU A 482 -9.03 -5.81 19.16
N TYR A 483 -9.43 -5.52 17.94
CA TYR A 483 -8.92 -6.17 16.74
C TYR A 483 -7.71 -5.42 16.22
N VAL A 484 -6.70 -6.14 15.75
CA VAL A 484 -5.42 -5.58 15.29
C VAL A 484 -5.10 -6.16 13.92
N ALA A 485 -4.79 -5.30 12.95
CA ALA A 485 -4.12 -5.71 11.70
C ALA A 485 -2.63 -5.82 12.01
N ASP A 486 -2.17 -7.05 12.19
CA ASP A 486 -0.77 -7.38 12.39
C ASP A 486 -0.12 -7.58 11.01
N SER A 487 0.17 -6.46 10.37
CA SER A 487 0.23 -6.31 8.92
C SER A 487 1.31 -7.18 8.27
N TYR A 488 2.54 -7.14 8.80
CA TYR A 488 3.65 -7.90 8.22
C TYR A 488 3.65 -9.37 8.63
N ASN A 489 2.89 -9.74 9.65
CA ASN A 489 2.56 -11.14 9.93
C ASN A 489 1.36 -11.64 9.09
N HIS A 490 0.77 -10.80 8.23
CA HIS A 490 -0.37 -11.13 7.37
C HIS A 490 -1.57 -11.72 8.13
N LYS A 491 -1.82 -11.19 9.33
CA LYS A 491 -2.81 -11.72 10.28
C LYS A 491 -3.69 -10.63 10.84
N ILE A 492 -4.90 -11.03 11.22
CA ILE A 492 -5.74 -10.27 12.14
C ILE A 492 -5.59 -10.90 13.52
N LYS A 493 -5.17 -10.12 14.50
CA LYS A 493 -5.08 -10.52 15.91
C LYS A 493 -6.27 -9.95 16.67
N VAL A 494 -6.61 -10.60 17.78
CA VAL A 494 -7.56 -10.09 18.76
C VAL A 494 -6.87 -9.98 20.11
N VAL A 495 -7.04 -8.83 20.76
CA VAL A 495 -6.46 -8.48 22.04
C VAL A 495 -7.58 -8.24 23.04
N ASP A 496 -7.49 -8.90 24.18
CA ASP A 496 -8.27 -8.54 25.37
C ASP A 496 -7.41 -7.58 26.20
N PRO A 497 -7.75 -6.27 26.27
CA PRO A 497 -6.91 -5.31 26.97
C PRO A 497 -6.94 -5.48 28.50
N LYS A 498 -7.94 -6.16 29.07
CA LYS A 498 -8.05 -6.41 30.51
C LYS A 498 -7.02 -7.44 30.94
N THR A 499 -6.96 -8.54 30.21
CA THR A 499 -6.01 -9.63 30.47
C THR A 499 -4.66 -9.39 29.80
N LYS A 500 -4.60 -8.46 28.84
CA LYS A 500 -3.47 -8.20 27.93
C LYS A 500 -3.11 -9.42 27.08
N GLN A 501 -4.07 -10.29 26.81
CA GLN A 501 -3.85 -11.47 25.97
C GLN A 501 -4.03 -11.08 24.51
N SER A 502 -3.03 -11.36 23.68
CA SER A 502 -3.11 -11.32 22.21
C SER A 502 -3.18 -12.74 21.67
N ARG A 503 -3.99 -12.95 20.64
CA ARG A 503 -4.05 -14.20 19.89
C ARG A 503 -4.44 -13.99 18.44
N VAL A 504 -4.13 -14.95 17.57
CA VAL A 504 -4.63 -14.96 16.19
C VAL A 504 -6.15 -15.05 16.19
N LEU A 505 -6.78 -14.17 15.42
CA LEU A 505 -8.19 -14.26 15.05
C LEU A 505 -8.33 -14.92 13.68
N ALA A 506 -7.60 -14.43 12.67
CA ALA A 506 -7.63 -14.89 11.29
C ALA A 506 -6.28 -14.73 10.60
N GLY A 507 -6.05 -15.51 9.54
CA GLY A 507 -4.84 -15.46 8.73
C GLY A 507 -3.88 -16.62 9.00
N THR A 508 -3.42 -17.26 7.92
CA THR A 508 -2.42 -18.34 7.94
C THR A 508 -1.00 -17.86 8.29
N GLY A 509 -0.74 -16.55 8.18
CA GLY A 509 0.60 -15.97 8.34
C GLY A 509 1.44 -15.94 7.07
N LYS A 510 0.88 -16.37 5.94
CA LYS A 510 1.52 -16.25 4.63
C LYS A 510 0.78 -15.22 3.79
N ALA A 511 1.54 -14.38 3.09
CA ALA A 511 1.01 -13.45 2.10
C ALA A 511 0.16 -14.22 1.09
N GLY A 512 -1.05 -13.75 0.83
CA GLY A 512 -1.92 -14.34 -0.19
C GLY A 512 -3.34 -13.80 -0.15
N ASN A 513 -4.14 -14.16 -1.15
CA ASN A 513 -5.51 -13.67 -1.31
C ASN A 513 -6.60 -14.72 -0.99
N GLY A 514 -6.23 -15.88 -0.44
CA GLY A 514 -7.20 -16.92 -0.08
C GLY A 514 -8.23 -16.45 0.95
N LEU A 515 -9.51 -16.79 0.75
CA LEU A 515 -10.56 -16.56 1.76
C LEU A 515 -10.58 -17.67 2.80
N GLY A 516 -10.24 -18.90 2.40
CA GLY A 516 -10.27 -20.09 3.26
C GLY A 516 -11.70 -20.50 3.68
N PRO A 517 -11.90 -21.75 4.12
CA PRO A 517 -13.18 -22.17 4.68
C PRO A 517 -13.39 -21.67 6.13
N SER A 518 -12.34 -21.14 6.78
CA SER A 518 -12.35 -20.63 8.14
C SER A 518 -11.40 -19.44 8.30
N PHE A 519 -11.55 -18.68 9.39
CA PHE A 519 -10.65 -17.57 9.72
C PHE A 519 -9.16 -17.94 9.74
N LEU A 520 -8.79 -19.10 10.29
CA LEU A 520 -7.37 -19.47 10.42
C LEU A 520 -6.75 -19.95 9.10
N GLU A 521 -7.60 -20.29 8.12
CA GLU A 521 -7.19 -20.77 6.79
C GLU A 521 -7.33 -19.67 5.72
N SER A 522 -7.69 -18.45 6.10
CA SER A 522 -7.65 -17.30 5.22
C SER A 522 -6.23 -16.76 5.07
N SER A 523 -6.00 -15.97 4.04
CA SER A 523 -4.75 -15.23 3.84
C SER A 523 -5.02 -13.74 3.73
N PHE A 524 -4.05 -12.94 4.13
CA PHE A 524 -4.03 -11.49 3.93
C PHE A 524 -2.68 -11.12 3.32
N ASN A 525 -2.52 -9.88 2.85
CA ASN A 525 -1.25 -9.36 2.38
C ASN A 525 -1.11 -7.89 2.80
N GLU A 526 -0.33 -7.68 3.86
CA GLU A 526 -0.08 -6.39 4.51
C GLU A 526 -1.36 -5.55 4.75
N PRO A 527 -2.37 -6.06 5.49
CA PRO A 527 -3.59 -5.31 5.75
C PRO A 527 -3.28 -3.99 6.48
N GLY A 528 -3.66 -2.86 5.89
CA GLY A 528 -3.27 -1.52 6.37
C GLY A 528 -4.22 -0.96 7.43
N GLY A 529 -5.47 -1.41 7.44
CA GLY A 529 -6.50 -0.91 8.34
C GLY A 529 -7.69 -1.86 8.48
N LEU A 530 -8.48 -1.64 9.52
CA LEU A 530 -9.70 -2.38 9.77
C LEU A 530 -10.71 -1.53 10.52
N CYS A 531 -11.99 -1.81 10.33
CA CYS A 531 -13.06 -1.19 11.10
C CYS A 531 -14.21 -2.17 11.37
N LEU A 532 -14.80 -2.08 12.55
CA LEU A 532 -16.03 -2.79 12.85
C LEU A 532 -17.23 -2.17 12.15
N GLY A 533 -18.10 -3.05 11.67
CA GLY A 533 -19.39 -2.72 11.08
C GLY A 533 -20.52 -2.68 12.09
N GLU A 534 -21.74 -2.58 11.55
CA GLU A 534 -22.98 -2.52 12.32
C GLU A 534 -23.10 -3.67 13.34
N GLY A 535 -23.39 -3.32 14.59
CA GLY A 535 -23.65 -4.26 15.68
C GLY A 535 -22.45 -5.11 16.12
N GLY A 536 -21.22 -4.78 15.69
CA GLY A 536 -20.02 -5.55 16.04
C GLY A 536 -19.98 -6.95 15.40
N LYS A 537 -20.77 -7.19 14.36
CA LYS A 537 -20.88 -8.50 13.69
C LYS A 537 -19.89 -8.69 12.56
N LEU A 538 -19.65 -7.64 11.78
CA LEU A 538 -18.76 -7.67 10.64
C LEU A 538 -17.51 -6.87 10.95
N LEU A 539 -16.35 -7.40 10.60
CA LEU A 539 -15.09 -6.69 10.65
C LEU A 539 -14.55 -6.53 9.23
N TYR A 540 -14.48 -5.29 8.76
CA TYR A 540 -13.93 -4.95 7.45
C TYR A 540 -12.43 -4.73 7.56
N VAL A 541 -11.67 -5.25 6.59
CA VAL A 541 -10.21 -5.19 6.54
C VAL A 541 -9.79 -4.65 5.19
N ALA A 542 -9.05 -3.56 5.18
CA ALA A 542 -8.36 -3.05 4.00
C ALA A 542 -7.12 -3.93 3.76
N ASP A 543 -7.24 -4.89 2.84
CA ASP A 543 -6.21 -5.90 2.54
C ASP A 543 -5.30 -5.36 1.42
N THR A 544 -4.44 -4.43 1.82
CA THR A 544 -3.71 -3.48 0.97
C THR A 544 -3.10 -4.11 -0.28
N ASN A 545 -2.20 -5.07 -0.12
CA ASN A 545 -1.44 -5.62 -1.26
C ASN A 545 -2.26 -6.59 -2.10
N ASN A 546 -3.44 -7.02 -1.62
CA ASN A 546 -4.42 -7.76 -2.40
C ASN A 546 -5.42 -6.86 -3.13
N ASN A 547 -5.31 -5.52 -2.99
CA ASN A 547 -6.15 -4.54 -3.67
C ASN A 547 -7.66 -4.78 -3.43
N CYS A 548 -8.03 -5.20 -2.21
CA CYS A 548 -9.40 -5.56 -1.88
C CYS A 548 -9.77 -5.21 -0.44
N ILE A 549 -11.07 -5.25 -0.15
CA ILE A 549 -11.61 -5.20 1.21
C ILE A 549 -12.13 -6.59 1.56
N LYS A 550 -11.65 -7.16 2.67
CA LYS A 550 -12.15 -8.42 3.22
C LYS A 550 -13.13 -8.18 4.35
N VAL A 551 -14.16 -9.00 4.44
CA VAL A 551 -15.18 -8.94 5.48
C VAL A 551 -15.11 -10.22 6.29
N LEU A 552 -14.83 -10.09 7.57
CA LEU A 552 -14.87 -11.17 8.56
C LEU A 552 -16.22 -11.11 9.25
N ASP A 553 -17.05 -12.12 9.07
CA ASP A 553 -18.25 -12.31 9.87
C ASP A 553 -17.88 -12.96 11.20
N LEU A 554 -17.94 -12.18 12.27
CA LEU A 554 -17.55 -12.59 13.62
C LEU A 554 -18.56 -13.55 14.26
N GLU A 555 -19.79 -13.65 13.76
CA GLU A 555 -20.79 -14.62 14.21
C GLU A 555 -20.60 -15.97 13.50
N THR A 556 -20.54 -15.97 12.17
CA THR A 556 -20.44 -17.20 11.38
C THR A 556 -19.00 -17.70 11.22
N LYS A 557 -18.00 -16.87 11.56
CA LYS A 557 -16.56 -17.15 11.40
C LYS A 557 -16.15 -17.39 9.94
N THR A 558 -16.81 -16.70 9.01
CA THR A 558 -16.58 -16.79 7.56
C THR A 558 -15.95 -15.51 7.01
N ILE A 559 -15.18 -15.65 5.93
CA ILE A 559 -14.53 -14.53 5.25
C ILE A 559 -15.05 -14.40 3.83
N SER A 560 -15.37 -13.17 3.43
CA SER A 560 -15.79 -12.84 2.08
C SER A 560 -15.06 -11.60 1.55
N LEU A 561 -15.18 -11.36 0.25
CA LEU A 561 -14.78 -10.11 -0.36
C LEU A 561 -15.95 -9.13 -0.29
N PHE A 562 -15.66 -7.89 0.08
CA PHE A 562 -16.63 -6.81 -0.02
C PHE A 562 -16.74 -6.39 -1.49
N PRO A 563 -17.93 -6.50 -2.12
CA PRO A 563 -18.09 -6.06 -3.50
C PRO A 563 -18.09 -4.53 -3.56
N ILE A 564 -17.48 -3.95 -4.60
CA ILE A 564 -17.66 -2.54 -4.94
C ILE A 564 -18.29 -2.49 -6.33
N ALA A 565 -19.56 -2.11 -6.39
CA ALA A 565 -20.33 -1.99 -7.61
C ALA A 565 -20.33 -0.53 -8.08
N VAL A 566 -19.75 -0.30 -9.27
CA VAL A 566 -19.80 0.99 -9.95
C VAL A 566 -21.04 1.02 -10.84
N GLN A 567 -22.07 1.79 -10.46
CA GLN A 567 -23.18 2.08 -11.36
C GLN A 567 -22.68 3.00 -12.47
N GLN A 568 -22.69 2.54 -13.72
CA GLN A 568 -22.57 3.44 -14.87
C GLN A 568 -23.94 4.11 -15.07
N GLU A 569 -24.09 5.36 -14.60
CA GLU A 569 -25.16 6.22 -15.08
C GLU A 569 -24.92 6.50 -16.57
N VAL A 570 -25.87 6.08 -17.40
CA VAL A 570 -25.87 6.37 -18.83
C VAL A 570 -26.42 7.79 -18.99
N ASP A 571 -25.59 8.79 -18.71
CA ASP A 571 -25.93 10.17 -19.03
C ASP A 571 -25.44 10.53 -20.43
N ALA A 572 -26.43 10.90 -21.25
CA ALA A 572 -26.30 11.17 -22.65
C ALA A 572 -25.63 12.55 -22.90
N VAL A 573 -24.73 12.56 -23.88
CA VAL A 573 -24.32 13.72 -24.70
C VAL A 573 -23.43 14.76 -24.02
N PHE A 574 -22.13 14.69 -24.30
CA PHE A 574 -21.39 15.75 -25.03
C PHE A 574 -20.18 15.13 -25.73
N THR A 575 -20.39 14.70 -26.98
CA THR A 575 -19.32 14.30 -27.90
C THR A 575 -18.85 15.52 -28.69
N THR A 576 -17.62 15.96 -28.45
CA THR A 576 -16.77 16.52 -29.52
C THR A 576 -15.41 15.82 -29.47
N SER A 577 -15.34 14.76 -30.26
CA SER A 577 -14.20 14.11 -30.90
C SER A 577 -12.79 14.64 -30.62
N THR A 578 -11.93 13.75 -30.11
CA THR A 578 -10.80 13.22 -30.89
C THR A 578 -10.66 11.73 -30.64
N SER A 579 -10.68 11.00 -31.75
CA SER A 579 -10.73 9.55 -31.84
C SER A 579 -9.37 8.90 -31.56
N SER A 580 -9.31 8.01 -30.57
CA SER A 580 -8.60 6.74 -30.72
C SER A 580 -9.38 5.68 -29.94
N THR A 581 -10.08 4.82 -30.67
CA THR A 581 -10.75 3.63 -30.14
C THR A 581 -9.68 2.71 -29.54
N PRO A 582 -9.81 2.25 -28.28
CA PRO A 582 -8.96 1.17 -27.78
C PRO A 582 -9.27 -0.09 -28.58
N GLU A 583 -8.25 -0.74 -29.13
CA GLU A 583 -8.44 -2.03 -29.80
C GLU A 583 -9.00 -3.04 -28.81
N VAL A 584 -10.18 -3.58 -29.11
CA VAL A 584 -10.73 -4.78 -28.47
C VAL A 584 -9.71 -5.90 -28.66
N ARG A 585 -9.12 -6.38 -27.55
CA ARG A 585 -8.23 -7.55 -27.56
C ARG A 585 -8.95 -8.71 -28.29
N LYS A 586 -8.51 -9.05 -29.50
CA LYS A 586 -9.07 -10.17 -30.26
C LYS A 586 -8.77 -11.47 -29.51
N LEU A 587 -9.80 -12.09 -28.94
CA LEU A 587 -9.69 -13.44 -28.39
C LEU A 587 -9.14 -14.41 -29.47
N PRO A 588 -8.27 -15.35 -29.11
CA PRO A 588 -7.82 -16.39 -30.04
C PRO A 588 -9.03 -17.13 -30.60
N LYS A 589 -9.10 -17.30 -31.93
CA LYS A 589 -10.16 -18.11 -32.53
C LYS A 589 -9.99 -19.56 -32.09
N LEU A 590 -11.08 -20.22 -31.72
CA LEU A 590 -11.12 -21.66 -31.50
C LEU A 590 -10.50 -22.39 -32.71
N PRO A 591 -9.55 -23.31 -32.49
CA PRO A 591 -9.06 -24.18 -33.56
C PRO A 591 -10.22 -24.93 -34.22
N LYS A 592 -10.15 -25.13 -35.54
CA LYS A 592 -11.16 -25.93 -36.27
C LYS A 592 -11.31 -27.36 -35.74
N SER A 593 -10.31 -27.86 -35.04
CA SER A 593 -10.28 -29.19 -34.41
C SER A 593 -10.89 -29.22 -33.00
N ALA A 594 -11.26 -28.08 -32.42
CA ALA A 594 -11.85 -28.02 -31.08
C ALA A 594 -13.26 -28.63 -31.10
N PRO A 595 -13.58 -29.60 -30.22
CA PRO A 595 -14.93 -30.13 -30.11
C PRO A 595 -15.90 -29.04 -29.66
N VAL A 596 -17.08 -29.03 -30.28
CA VAL A 596 -18.23 -28.19 -29.88
C VAL A 596 -19.29 -29.11 -29.31
N LEU A 597 -19.54 -29.01 -28.02
CA LEU A 597 -20.45 -29.86 -27.27
C LEU A 597 -21.75 -29.11 -26.97
N THR A 598 -22.87 -29.56 -27.52
CA THR A 598 -24.19 -28.99 -27.21
C THR A 598 -24.81 -29.75 -26.04
N MET A 599 -25.07 -29.04 -24.95
CA MET A 599 -25.67 -29.56 -23.72
C MET A 599 -27.19 -29.66 -23.83
N PRO A 600 -27.85 -30.50 -23.01
CA PRO A 600 -29.31 -30.51 -22.90
C PRO A 600 -29.84 -29.16 -22.42
N SER A 601 -30.98 -28.73 -22.97
CA SER A 601 -31.61 -27.47 -22.56
C SER A 601 -32.01 -27.48 -21.08
N ILE A 602 -31.69 -26.42 -20.36
CA ILE A 602 -32.13 -26.23 -18.96
C ILE A 602 -33.25 -25.20 -18.89
N THR A 603 -34.25 -25.45 -18.04
CA THR A 603 -35.32 -24.49 -17.79
C THR A 603 -34.92 -23.53 -16.68
N VAL A 604 -35.05 -22.24 -16.94
CA VAL A 604 -34.67 -21.17 -16.00
C VAL A 604 -35.78 -20.12 -15.96
N SER A 605 -35.91 -19.41 -14.85
CA SER A 605 -36.88 -18.34 -14.70
C SER A 605 -36.23 -16.96 -14.88
N SER A 606 -37.02 -15.98 -15.28
CA SER A 606 -36.60 -14.57 -15.26
C SER A 606 -36.16 -14.14 -13.86
N GLY A 607 -34.98 -13.52 -13.74
CA GLY A 607 -34.36 -13.13 -12.46
C GLY A 607 -33.57 -14.24 -11.75
N GLN A 608 -33.56 -15.47 -12.26
CA GLN A 608 -32.83 -16.59 -11.67
C GLN A 608 -31.35 -16.58 -12.08
N SER A 609 -30.46 -17.11 -11.25
CA SER A 609 -29.05 -17.29 -11.63
C SER A 609 -28.78 -18.67 -12.22
N VAL A 610 -27.88 -18.74 -13.20
CA VAL A 610 -27.36 -19.97 -13.81
C VAL A 610 -25.89 -20.10 -13.44
N THR A 611 -25.53 -21.21 -12.81
CA THR A 611 -24.14 -21.55 -12.47
C THR A 611 -23.65 -22.65 -13.41
N LEU A 612 -22.65 -22.33 -14.24
CA LEU A 612 -21.94 -23.28 -15.08
C LEU A 612 -20.68 -23.75 -14.33
N PHE A 613 -20.62 -25.04 -14.01
CA PHE A 613 -19.42 -25.67 -13.45
C PHE A 613 -18.59 -26.28 -14.57
N LEU A 614 -17.48 -25.63 -14.92
CA LEU A 614 -16.54 -26.11 -15.94
C LEU A 614 -15.57 -27.11 -15.31
N LYS A 615 -15.58 -28.35 -15.79
CA LYS A 615 -14.69 -29.43 -15.36
C LYS A 615 -13.91 -29.97 -16.54
N LEU A 616 -12.58 -29.79 -16.52
CA LEU A 616 -11.70 -30.20 -17.61
C LEU A 616 -10.66 -31.19 -17.10
N ALA A 617 -10.44 -32.27 -17.86
CA ALA A 617 -9.37 -33.23 -17.60
C ALA A 617 -8.29 -33.11 -18.66
N LEU A 618 -7.03 -33.00 -18.21
CA LEU A 618 -5.87 -32.96 -19.10
C LEU A 618 -5.51 -34.35 -19.62
N PRO A 619 -4.84 -34.45 -20.78
CA PRO A 619 -4.26 -35.70 -21.24
C PRO A 619 -3.29 -36.29 -20.20
N THR A 620 -3.24 -37.62 -20.11
CA THR A 620 -2.36 -38.31 -19.16
C THR A 620 -0.89 -37.87 -19.32
N GLY A 621 -0.26 -37.51 -18.20
CA GLY A 621 1.15 -37.09 -18.20
C GLY A 621 1.39 -35.63 -18.63
N THR A 622 0.36 -34.77 -18.60
CA THR A 622 0.50 -33.33 -18.86
C THR A 622 0.08 -32.49 -17.64
N LYS A 623 0.59 -31.26 -17.58
CA LYS A 623 0.23 -30.25 -16.57
C LYS A 623 -0.02 -28.88 -17.23
N LEU A 624 -0.80 -28.01 -16.58
CA LEU A 624 -0.93 -26.62 -17.00
C LEU A 624 0.44 -25.93 -16.96
N THR A 625 0.66 -24.97 -17.86
CA THR A 625 1.88 -24.16 -17.90
C THR A 625 1.62 -22.75 -17.43
N GLU A 626 2.54 -22.21 -16.64
CA GLU A 626 2.50 -20.81 -16.18
C GLU A 626 2.98 -19.83 -17.25
N GLU A 627 3.78 -20.30 -18.22
CA GLU A 627 4.33 -19.46 -19.30
C GLU A 627 3.28 -19.07 -20.35
N ALA A 628 2.18 -19.81 -20.43
CA ALA A 628 1.04 -19.52 -21.30
C ALA A 628 -0.27 -19.78 -20.54
N PRO A 629 -0.94 -18.74 -20.01
CA PRO A 629 -2.09 -18.93 -19.14
C PRO A 629 -3.28 -19.51 -19.91
N SER A 630 -3.88 -20.54 -19.33
CA SER A 630 -5.15 -21.10 -19.79
C SER A 630 -6.31 -20.19 -19.36
N PHE A 631 -7.38 -20.12 -20.16
CA PHE A 631 -8.49 -19.21 -19.92
C PHE A 631 -9.79 -19.72 -20.55
N TRP A 632 -10.91 -19.12 -20.16
CA TRP A 632 -12.23 -19.38 -20.73
C TRP A 632 -12.93 -18.06 -21.10
N SER A 633 -13.92 -18.16 -21.98
CA SER A 633 -14.79 -17.06 -22.38
C SER A 633 -16.25 -17.53 -22.47
N LEU A 634 -17.14 -16.83 -21.79
CA LEU A 634 -18.58 -17.00 -21.90
C LEU A 634 -19.15 -15.91 -22.81
N SER A 635 -19.91 -16.34 -23.80
CA SER A 635 -20.57 -15.50 -24.78
C SER A 635 -22.02 -15.97 -25.01
N ALA A 636 -22.83 -15.13 -25.63
CA ALA A 636 -24.20 -15.44 -26.00
C ALA A 636 -24.46 -14.87 -27.41
N GLU A 637 -23.86 -15.49 -28.43
CA GLU A 637 -23.95 -15.01 -29.82
C GLU A 637 -25.41 -14.98 -30.29
N GLY A 638 -25.87 -13.81 -30.76
CA GLY A 638 -27.26 -13.54 -31.12
C GLY A 638 -28.22 -13.37 -29.94
N ASN A 639 -27.72 -13.46 -28.71
CA ASN A 639 -28.45 -13.26 -27.46
C ASN A 639 -27.63 -12.42 -26.48
N GLU A 640 -26.93 -11.42 -26.99
CA GLU A 640 -25.92 -10.64 -26.25
C GLU A 640 -26.52 -9.93 -25.02
N TRP A 641 -27.82 -9.67 -25.05
CA TRP A 641 -28.61 -9.15 -23.93
C TRP A 641 -28.51 -10.01 -22.66
N LEU A 642 -28.21 -11.31 -22.77
CA LEU A 642 -28.05 -12.23 -21.65
C LEU A 642 -26.78 -11.94 -20.81
N LEU A 643 -25.79 -11.31 -21.43
CA LEU A 643 -24.52 -10.90 -20.81
C LEU A 643 -24.34 -9.37 -20.87
N GLU A 644 -25.43 -8.62 -21.02
CA GLU A 644 -25.43 -7.15 -21.09
C GLU A 644 -24.50 -6.58 -22.18
N GLY A 645 -24.34 -7.30 -23.29
CA GLY A 645 -23.47 -6.89 -24.41
C GLY A 645 -21.97 -7.10 -24.18
N ARG A 646 -21.56 -7.84 -23.13
CA ARG A 646 -20.16 -8.06 -22.76
C ARG A 646 -19.77 -9.53 -22.92
N ALA A 647 -18.51 -9.79 -23.29
CA ALA A 647 -17.92 -11.12 -23.19
C ALA A 647 -17.33 -11.30 -21.78
N VAL A 648 -17.74 -12.34 -21.05
CA VAL A 648 -17.18 -12.66 -19.74
C VAL A 648 -15.99 -13.59 -19.97
N THR A 649 -14.87 -13.36 -19.27
CA THR A 649 -13.67 -14.21 -19.40
C THR A 649 -13.06 -14.48 -18.03
N GLY A 650 -12.30 -15.56 -17.91
CA GLY A 650 -11.57 -15.88 -16.68
C GLY A 650 -10.40 -16.82 -16.96
N SER A 651 -9.47 -16.93 -16.01
CA SER A 651 -8.29 -17.81 -16.11
C SER A 651 -8.59 -19.23 -15.61
N ILE A 652 -7.77 -20.17 -16.07
CA ILE A 652 -7.74 -21.57 -15.63
C ILE A 652 -6.32 -21.83 -15.10
N SER A 653 -6.16 -21.72 -13.79
CA SER A 653 -4.88 -22.01 -13.11
C SER A 653 -4.88 -23.34 -12.36
N ASP A 654 -6.07 -23.87 -12.07
CA ASP A 654 -6.28 -25.13 -11.36
C ASP A 654 -7.46 -25.89 -11.96
N LEU A 655 -7.33 -27.21 -12.04
CA LEU A 655 -8.33 -28.14 -12.55
C LEU A 655 -8.67 -29.24 -11.52
N SER A 656 -8.18 -29.14 -10.28
CA SER A 656 -8.51 -30.09 -9.20
C SER A 656 -9.98 -30.01 -8.80
N GLU A 657 -10.58 -28.82 -8.93
CA GLU A 657 -11.99 -28.54 -8.63
C GLU A 657 -12.70 -27.89 -9.84
N PRO A 658 -14.02 -28.06 -10.00
CA PRO A 658 -14.76 -27.41 -11.08
C PRO A 658 -14.76 -25.88 -10.95
N ILE A 659 -14.54 -25.17 -12.06
CA ILE A 659 -14.58 -23.71 -12.11
C ILE A 659 -16.03 -23.25 -12.18
N SER A 660 -16.46 -22.43 -11.22
CA SER A 660 -17.84 -21.92 -11.13
C SER A 660 -17.99 -20.59 -11.86
N ILE A 661 -18.90 -20.54 -12.83
CA ILE A 661 -19.19 -19.37 -13.66
C ILE A 661 -20.67 -19.04 -13.53
N VAL A 662 -21.00 -17.86 -12.97
CA VAL A 662 -22.39 -17.47 -12.70
C VAL A 662 -22.86 -16.41 -13.69
N SER A 663 -24.06 -16.59 -14.25
CA SER A 663 -24.75 -15.64 -15.11
C SER A 663 -26.20 -15.48 -14.64
N SER A 664 -26.69 -14.25 -14.50
CA SER A 664 -28.07 -13.96 -14.09
C SER A 664 -28.99 -13.80 -15.29
N ILE A 665 -30.17 -14.42 -15.27
CA ILE A 665 -31.20 -14.21 -16.28
C ILE A 665 -31.88 -12.84 -16.04
N PRO A 666 -31.84 -11.91 -17.01
CA PRO A 666 -32.48 -10.60 -16.87
C PRO A 666 -33.98 -10.69 -16.59
N ALA A 667 -34.52 -9.69 -15.87
CA ALA A 667 -35.94 -9.62 -15.49
C ALA A 667 -36.91 -9.53 -16.71
N ALA A 668 -36.42 -9.03 -17.85
CA ALA A 668 -37.16 -8.93 -19.11
C ALA A 668 -36.34 -9.60 -20.24
N PRO A 669 -36.44 -10.93 -20.42
CA PRO A 669 -35.69 -11.64 -21.44
C PRO A 669 -36.16 -11.24 -22.85
N ALA A 670 -35.21 -10.98 -23.75
CA ALA A 670 -35.53 -10.56 -25.13
C ALA A 670 -35.88 -11.76 -26.05
N SER A 671 -35.52 -12.98 -25.64
CA SER A 671 -35.86 -14.23 -26.34
C SER A 671 -36.16 -15.34 -25.31
N PRO A 672 -37.11 -16.25 -25.57
CA PRO A 672 -37.44 -17.35 -24.64
C PRO A 672 -36.42 -18.50 -24.66
N ASP A 673 -35.56 -18.61 -25.67
CA ASP A 673 -34.66 -19.74 -25.89
C ASP A 673 -33.19 -19.36 -26.22
N PRO A 674 -32.52 -18.51 -25.42
CA PRO A 674 -31.14 -18.13 -25.71
C PRO A 674 -30.17 -19.28 -25.45
N THR A 675 -28.98 -19.21 -26.07
CA THR A 675 -27.89 -20.17 -25.84
C THR A 675 -26.66 -19.47 -25.29
N LEU A 676 -26.15 -19.95 -24.16
CA LEU A 676 -24.84 -19.58 -23.64
C LEU A 676 -23.76 -20.43 -24.30
N THR A 677 -22.67 -19.81 -24.74
CA THR A 677 -21.51 -20.50 -25.31
C THR A 677 -20.30 -20.25 -24.43
N LEU A 678 -19.75 -21.31 -23.83
CA LEU A 678 -18.54 -21.26 -23.02
C LEU A 678 -17.37 -21.93 -23.77
N ASP A 679 -16.39 -21.14 -24.14
CA ASP A 679 -15.17 -21.59 -24.79
C ASP A 679 -14.03 -21.65 -23.78
N ALA A 680 -13.22 -22.71 -23.81
CA ALA A 680 -12.07 -22.87 -22.95
C ALA A 680 -10.81 -23.19 -23.78
N TRP A 681 -9.71 -22.51 -23.46
CA TRP A 681 -8.37 -22.74 -24.03
C TRP A 681 -7.43 -23.17 -22.92
N VAL A 682 -6.84 -24.35 -23.10
CA VAL A 682 -5.97 -25.01 -22.13
C VAL A 682 -4.60 -25.21 -22.75
N TYR A 683 -3.60 -24.52 -22.22
CA TYR A 683 -2.19 -24.69 -22.53
C TYR A 683 -1.57 -25.62 -21.50
N CYS A 684 -1.06 -26.75 -21.96
CA CYS A 684 -0.47 -27.77 -21.11
C CYS A 684 0.83 -28.30 -21.72
N CYS A 685 1.77 -28.70 -20.88
CA CYS A 685 3.04 -29.29 -21.30
C CYS A 685 3.17 -30.70 -20.74
N LEU A 686 3.92 -31.56 -21.44
CA LEU A 686 4.27 -32.88 -20.94
C LEU A 686 5.05 -32.74 -19.62
N SER A 687 4.70 -33.56 -18.64
CA SER A 687 5.38 -33.61 -17.35
C SER A 687 6.82 -34.11 -17.48
N GLU A 688 7.11 -34.88 -18.53
CA GLU A 688 8.46 -35.31 -18.92
C GLU A 688 8.72 -34.90 -20.38
N GLY A 689 9.63 -33.93 -20.57
CA GLY A 689 9.97 -33.34 -21.88
C GLY A 689 9.25 -32.02 -22.15
N GLY A 690 10.00 -30.95 -22.46
CA GLY A 690 9.50 -29.57 -22.57
C GLY A 690 8.60 -29.26 -23.78
N ALA A 691 7.84 -30.23 -24.30
CA ALA A 691 6.89 -29.99 -25.38
C ALA A 691 5.54 -29.51 -24.80
N CYS A 692 5.10 -28.34 -25.24
CA CYS A 692 3.83 -27.73 -24.86
C CYS A 692 2.82 -27.80 -26.01
N MET A 693 1.55 -27.94 -25.66
CA MET A 693 0.43 -27.99 -26.59
C MET A 693 -0.76 -27.17 -26.08
N MET A 694 -1.56 -26.69 -27.03
CA MET A 694 -2.82 -26.00 -26.75
C MET A 694 -3.99 -26.89 -27.15
N LYS A 695 -4.96 -27.00 -26.23
CA LYS A 695 -6.23 -27.69 -26.39
C LYS A 695 -7.34 -26.67 -26.21
N ALA A 696 -8.48 -26.90 -26.86
CA ALA A 696 -9.64 -26.04 -26.67
C ALA A 696 -10.94 -26.83 -26.86
N VAL A 697 -12.00 -26.39 -26.19
CA VAL A 697 -13.36 -26.96 -26.27
C VAL A 697 -14.38 -25.83 -26.20
N SER A 698 -15.51 -26.00 -26.86
CA SER A 698 -16.65 -25.08 -26.79
C SER A 698 -17.88 -25.82 -26.29
N PHE A 699 -18.58 -25.25 -25.32
CA PHE A 699 -19.85 -25.78 -24.80
C PHE A 699 -20.98 -24.84 -25.17
N LYS A 700 -22.03 -25.36 -25.80
CA LYS A 700 -23.28 -24.63 -26.05
C LYS A 700 -24.33 -25.12 -25.07
N GLN A 701 -24.79 -24.24 -24.18
CA GLN A 701 -25.83 -24.50 -23.20
C GLN A 701 -27.11 -23.77 -23.60
N PRO A 702 -28.09 -24.45 -24.23
CA PRO A 702 -29.39 -23.86 -24.50
C PRO A 702 -30.17 -23.65 -23.22
N LEU A 703 -30.91 -22.55 -23.14
CA LEU A 703 -31.79 -22.20 -22.03
C LEU A 703 -33.23 -22.18 -22.51
N LEU A 704 -34.18 -22.51 -21.63
CA LEU A 704 -35.62 -22.34 -21.83
C LEU A 704 -36.13 -21.42 -20.72
N ILE A 705 -36.45 -20.17 -21.06
CA ILE A 705 -36.83 -19.15 -20.08
C ILE A 705 -38.34 -19.17 -19.85
N GLY A 706 -38.75 -19.51 -18.63
CA GLY A 706 -40.15 -19.47 -18.18
C GLY A 706 -40.61 -18.07 -17.80
N SER A 707 -41.91 -17.79 -17.97
CA SER A 707 -42.54 -16.47 -17.75
C SER A 707 -42.77 -16.09 -16.28
N THR A 708 -42.54 -17.01 -15.33
CA THR A 708 -42.73 -16.79 -13.89
C THR A 708 -41.40 -16.52 -13.20
N SER A 709 -41.29 -15.40 -12.48
CA SER A 709 -40.10 -15.08 -11.68
C SER A 709 -39.99 -16.00 -10.46
N GLN A 710 -38.79 -16.54 -10.23
CA GLN A 710 -38.48 -17.38 -9.08
C GLN A 710 -37.07 -17.02 -8.57
N GLU A 711 -36.92 -16.96 -7.24
CA GLU A 711 -35.61 -16.83 -6.59
C GLU A 711 -34.92 -18.20 -6.48
N GLY A 712 -33.65 -18.27 -6.86
CA GLY A 712 -32.84 -19.49 -6.78
C GLY A 712 -31.70 -19.53 -7.80
N SER A 713 -30.95 -20.63 -7.82
CA SER A 713 -29.91 -20.90 -8.82
C SER A 713 -30.11 -22.25 -9.50
N VAL A 714 -29.87 -22.31 -10.81
CA VAL A 714 -29.81 -23.57 -11.57
C VAL A 714 -28.35 -23.85 -11.90
N ALA A 715 -27.86 -25.02 -11.51
CA ALA A 715 -26.49 -25.45 -11.79
C ALA A 715 -26.45 -26.46 -12.94
N VAL A 716 -25.46 -26.33 -13.81
CA VAL A 716 -25.13 -27.33 -14.83
C VAL A 716 -23.62 -27.56 -14.87
N THR A 717 -23.21 -28.81 -15.07
CA THR A 717 -21.79 -29.17 -15.19
C THR A 717 -21.44 -29.36 -16.66
N LEU A 718 -20.36 -28.68 -17.08
CA LEU A 718 -19.78 -28.73 -18.41
C LEU A 718 -18.47 -29.52 -18.31
N GLU A 719 -18.49 -30.79 -18.72
CA GLU A 719 -17.35 -31.70 -18.52
C GLU A 719 -16.72 -32.11 -19.86
N HIS A 720 -15.40 -32.05 -19.94
CA HIS A 720 -14.64 -32.55 -21.10
C HIS A 720 -13.24 -33.06 -20.71
N ALA A 721 -12.79 -34.14 -21.37
CA ALA A 721 -11.45 -34.69 -21.23
C ALA A 721 -10.72 -34.65 -22.58
N PHE A 722 -9.51 -34.07 -22.61
CA PHE A 722 -8.77 -33.68 -23.83
C PHE A 722 -7.85 -34.73 -24.47
#